data_AF-A0A841FPL8-F1
#
_entry.id   AF-A0A841FPL8-F1
#
_cell.length_a   1.000
_cell.length_b   1.000
_cell.length_c   1.000
_cell.angle_alpha   90.00
_cell.angle_beta   90.00
_cell.angle_gamma   90.00
#
_symmetry.space_group_name_H-M   'P 1'
#
loop_
_entity.id
_entity.type
_entity.pdbx_description
1 polymer ?
#
loop_
_entity_poly.entity_id
_entity_poly.type
_entity_poly.pdbx_seq_one_letter_code
_entity_poly.pdbx_strand_id
1 'polypeptide(L)'
;MRESADGPERAERVEQGEPPGRTTTSVPATAARGRPAAARLIGLQRAAGNRAVAGLLGPARPGTAPIVIQRVAAQLAVSPDGKTITDLTVRGRPASPYTDTMGDHTTAFIVQATAVRNAVLNKSLADAVAGVRGLVDRAMKLPGIARVPKLPKGGGVGHGDKFEAAKVTMDGFYVELNEVDVAKRNAAALDAVAVASGTAADRKNADDAAADRDLRESRSMTTLQNLVTAYLQFREFIPLSTLNIRAINPAKAGKGKGESRHAKILAASDATTDKLILREAILGLLDPNGLAMLMAESDPGMARKVAPAVALRDRTDPILLQHLHAVDAAYPGMPNRVWANDKEALDDLRAYVAPVIEAEYKANVDTYNKILLTKYEELATVRQNQALEAIEKPRSHKTALAKEKAGKDARAATALAKTVADEEAAKKKAADRKTKADAWDTAAAEARAKGLPPPEKEVELSDDEESPVDDRTLMNAREVAEAEVAKLTRLIIANKGVPIPEPPPPGSTDRTAENAAKKRKAEEDEAAAVLARAKAKEDAKAAAKARAKAAKVGVGAHSAVQLVLDGAGKIAELNIEGRPPSAFTGGKMGAHTTAWIVHKDVIRTAILKRTVPEAIGRLPGLGVGVDELQHRLRRFGAGSTSETMKSVMDKNAADAAAAPLAAQPILLQAAINKLLERVNVLPGVAFDAGDTGGDREGGLRAELLAFETTGLGATPEKLEGLLMGMLDRSSVGDPVDRLTLLKNHLILVEKAYPVSYAASRIAGVALNVLEKSYPDKADRKDEAVGKKRKTG
;
A
#
# COMPACT_ATOMS: atom_id res chain seq x y z
N MET A 1 19.36 59.53 69.66
CA MET A 1 19.04 58.90 70.94
C MET A 1 17.78 58.07 70.74
N ARG A 2 17.78 56.80 71.18
CA ARG A 2 16.60 55.97 71.53
C ARG A 2 15.56 55.66 70.43
N GLU A 3 14.91 54.50 70.41
CA GLU A 3 15.16 53.21 71.10
C GLU A 3 14.51 52.08 70.28
N SER A 4 14.96 50.85 70.53
CA SER A 4 14.39 49.59 70.03
C SER A 4 13.10 49.20 70.75
N ALA A 5 12.24 48.36 70.13
CA ALA A 5 11.87 47.02 70.65
C ALA A 5 10.68 46.35 69.93
N ASP A 6 10.84 45.04 69.71
CA ASP A 6 9.87 43.92 69.82
C ASP A 6 8.59 43.83 68.96
N GLY A 7 8.55 42.75 68.17
CA GLY A 7 7.38 42.07 67.61
C GLY A 7 7.77 40.63 67.25
N PRO A 8 7.05 39.56 67.67
CA PRO A 8 7.70 38.29 67.98
C PRO A 8 7.81 37.27 66.82
N GLU A 9 8.86 36.45 66.89
CA GLU A 9 8.98 35.22 66.12
C GLU A 9 7.86 34.22 66.45
N ARG A 10 7.32 33.56 65.41
CA ARG A 10 6.47 32.37 65.58
C ARG A 10 7.08 31.23 64.78
N ALA A 11 7.74 30.31 65.48
CA ALA A 11 8.37 29.14 64.87
C ALA A 11 7.31 28.18 64.31
N GLU A 12 7.27 28.01 62.98
CA GLU A 12 6.56 26.89 62.38
C GLU A 12 7.34 25.60 62.59
N ARG A 13 6.78 24.74 63.44
CA ARG A 13 7.32 23.44 63.80
C ARG A 13 7.06 22.47 62.65
N VAL A 14 8.08 22.18 61.86
CA VAL A 14 8.01 21.15 60.82
C VAL A 14 7.87 19.77 61.48
N GLU A 15 6.66 19.20 61.46
CA GLU A 15 6.44 17.81 61.83
C GLU A 15 7.05 16.89 60.76
N GLN A 16 8.20 16.31 61.08
CA GLN A 16 8.75 15.18 60.34
C GLN A 16 7.93 13.92 60.67
N GLY A 17 6.94 13.62 59.84
CA GLY A 17 6.19 12.37 59.93
C GLY A 17 7.07 11.18 59.52
N GLU A 18 7.50 10.38 60.49
CA GLU A 18 8.16 9.10 60.24
C GLU A 18 7.20 8.13 59.51
N PRO A 19 7.68 7.31 58.56
CA PRO A 19 6.85 6.30 57.92
C PRO A 19 6.55 5.15 58.89
N PRO A 20 5.29 4.70 59.04
CA PRO A 20 4.94 3.65 59.98
C PRO A 20 5.61 2.32 59.62
N GLY A 21 6.20 1.68 60.64
CA GLY A 21 6.97 0.45 60.52
C GLY A 21 6.17 -0.70 59.88
N ARG A 22 6.81 -1.37 58.92
CA ARG A 22 6.24 -2.47 58.14
C ARG A 22 6.20 -3.76 58.97
N THR A 23 5.21 -3.90 59.84
CA THR A 23 4.96 -5.15 60.58
C THR A 23 4.51 -6.27 59.65
N THR A 24 5.36 -7.27 59.46
CA THR A 24 5.04 -8.48 58.70
C THR A 24 4.24 -9.45 59.56
N THR A 25 2.92 -9.24 59.66
CA THR A 25 2.00 -10.25 60.19
C THR A 25 1.68 -11.30 59.11
N SER A 26 2.22 -12.49 59.29
CA SER A 26 1.83 -13.67 58.50
C SER A 26 0.40 -14.08 58.85
N VAL A 27 -0.52 -13.90 57.91
CA VAL A 27 -1.92 -14.37 58.05
C VAL A 27 -1.99 -15.86 57.71
N PRO A 28 -2.51 -16.73 58.60
CA PRO A 28 -2.64 -18.15 58.32
C PRO A 28 -3.74 -18.42 57.28
N ALA A 29 -3.50 -19.40 56.40
CA ALA A 29 -4.40 -19.77 55.32
C ALA A 29 -5.53 -20.70 55.79
N THR A 30 -6.63 -20.15 56.32
CA THR A 30 -7.84 -20.93 56.62
C THR A 30 -9.13 -20.09 56.50
N ALA A 31 -10.25 -20.78 56.24
CA ALA A 31 -11.63 -20.26 56.24
C ALA A 31 -12.11 -19.38 55.05
N ALA A 32 -11.91 -19.83 53.81
CA ALA A 32 -12.67 -19.34 52.65
C ALA A 32 -14.11 -19.95 52.56
N ARG A 33 -14.92 -19.79 53.62
CA ARG A 33 -16.36 -20.12 53.62
C ARG A 33 -17.17 -18.86 53.94
N GLY A 34 -18.14 -18.51 53.08
CA GLY A 34 -19.08 -17.40 53.37
C GLY A 34 -19.13 -16.23 52.38
N ARG A 35 -18.48 -16.26 51.21
CA ARG A 35 -18.83 -15.29 50.16
C ARG A 35 -20.25 -15.58 49.66
N PRO A 36 -21.20 -14.62 49.70
CA PRO A 36 -22.59 -14.86 49.32
C PRO A 36 -22.67 -15.30 47.86
N ALA A 37 -23.64 -16.18 47.55
CA ALA A 37 -23.75 -16.82 46.24
C ALA A 37 -23.80 -15.81 45.08
N ALA A 38 -24.45 -14.66 45.27
CA ALA A 38 -24.47 -13.55 44.33
C ALA A 38 -23.07 -13.02 43.96
N ALA A 39 -22.14 -12.89 44.92
CA ALA A 39 -20.78 -12.43 44.65
C ALA A 39 -19.96 -13.46 43.85
N ARG A 40 -20.23 -14.77 44.05
CA ARG A 40 -19.65 -15.83 43.21
C ARG A 40 -20.26 -15.84 41.80
N LEU A 41 -21.57 -15.62 41.68
CA LEU A 41 -22.28 -15.56 40.40
C LEU A 41 -21.82 -14.37 39.53
N ILE A 42 -21.70 -13.18 40.13
CA ILE A 42 -21.17 -11.97 39.48
C ILE A 42 -19.70 -12.17 39.07
N GLY A 43 -18.90 -12.82 39.92
CA GLY A 43 -17.52 -13.19 39.59
C GLY A 43 -17.42 -14.14 38.39
N LEU A 44 -18.28 -15.16 38.33
CA LEU A 44 -18.37 -16.09 37.21
C LEU A 44 -18.89 -15.42 35.92
N GLN A 45 -19.90 -14.55 36.00
CA GLN A 45 -20.38 -13.77 34.85
C GLN A 45 -19.28 -12.84 34.31
N ARG A 46 -18.54 -12.13 35.16
CA ARG A 46 -17.40 -11.31 34.72
C ARG A 46 -16.28 -12.15 34.11
N ALA A 47 -15.95 -13.30 34.69
CA ALA A 47 -14.94 -14.19 34.14
C ALA A 47 -15.37 -14.80 32.78
N ALA A 48 -16.64 -15.17 32.62
CA ALA A 48 -17.21 -15.66 31.38
C ALA A 48 -17.27 -14.57 30.30
N GLY A 49 -17.73 -13.37 30.66
CA GLY A 49 -17.75 -12.19 29.77
C GLY A 49 -16.34 -11.81 29.30
N ASN A 50 -15.37 -11.75 30.21
CA ASN A 50 -13.97 -11.47 29.86
C ASN A 50 -13.36 -12.55 28.94
N ARG A 51 -13.71 -13.83 29.13
CA ARG A 51 -13.30 -14.90 28.19
C ARG A 51 -13.99 -14.78 26.82
N ALA A 52 -15.27 -14.43 26.78
CA ALA A 52 -15.99 -14.22 25.52
C ALA A 52 -15.40 -13.05 24.73
N VAL A 53 -15.09 -11.93 25.41
CA VAL A 53 -14.40 -10.77 24.81
C VAL A 53 -12.99 -11.15 24.35
N ALA A 54 -12.21 -11.89 25.15
CA ALA A 54 -10.88 -12.36 24.74
C ALA A 54 -10.91 -13.35 23.56
N GLY A 55 -11.98 -14.15 23.42
CA GLY A 55 -12.21 -15.02 22.26
C GLY A 55 -12.60 -14.27 21.00
N LEU A 56 -13.41 -13.21 21.14
CA LEU A 56 -13.74 -12.28 20.05
C LEU A 56 -12.53 -11.45 19.60
N LEU A 57 -11.67 -11.05 20.54
CA LEU A 57 -10.40 -10.36 20.31
C LEU A 57 -9.23 -11.35 20.13
N GLY A 58 -9.48 -12.46 19.44
CA GLY A 58 -8.52 -13.57 19.29
C GLY A 58 -7.12 -13.11 18.85
N PRO A 59 -6.06 -13.82 19.28
CA PRO A 59 -4.68 -13.32 19.27
C PRO A 59 -4.31 -12.77 17.88
N ALA A 60 -3.95 -11.48 17.85
CA ALA A 60 -3.55 -10.78 16.65
C ALA A 60 -2.47 -11.59 15.92
N ARG A 61 -2.76 -12.03 14.69
CA ARG A 61 -1.86 -12.88 13.91
C ARG A 61 -0.50 -12.20 13.78
N PRO A 62 0.60 -12.77 14.30
CA PRO A 62 1.93 -12.20 14.12
C PRO A 62 2.28 -12.24 12.63
N GLY A 63 2.38 -11.07 11.99
CA GLY A 63 2.80 -10.95 10.58
C GLY A 63 2.01 -9.97 9.72
N THR A 64 0.73 -9.70 10.02
CA THR A 64 0.00 -8.60 9.36
C THR A 64 0.26 -7.30 10.08
N ALA A 65 1.33 -6.60 9.69
CA ALA A 65 1.54 -5.22 10.10
C ALA A 65 0.29 -4.40 9.73
N PRO A 66 -0.31 -3.62 10.65
CA PRO A 66 -1.46 -2.78 10.35
C PRO A 66 -1.08 -1.79 9.26
N ILE A 67 -1.68 -2.00 8.10
CA ILE A 67 -1.40 -1.23 6.91
C ILE A 67 -1.83 0.22 7.17
N VAL A 68 -0.95 1.17 6.90
CA VAL A 68 -1.26 2.60 6.97
C VAL A 68 -2.16 2.93 5.79
N ILE A 69 -3.45 2.61 5.93
CA ILE A 69 -4.50 3.00 4.99
C ILE A 69 -4.56 4.52 5.04
N GLN A 70 -4.04 5.17 4.00
CA GLN A 70 -4.17 6.61 3.82
C GLN A 70 -5.66 6.95 3.70
N ARG A 71 -6.26 7.52 4.75
CA ARG A 71 -7.69 7.82 4.76
C ARG A 71 -7.96 9.12 4.00
N VAL A 72 -9.15 9.22 3.40
CA VAL A 72 -9.65 10.51 2.93
C VAL A 72 -10.05 11.35 4.13
N ALA A 73 -9.55 12.58 4.17
CA ALA A 73 -9.89 13.58 5.18
C ALA A 73 -10.39 14.84 4.46
N ALA A 74 -11.45 15.44 5.00
CA ALA A 74 -12.07 16.63 4.45
C ALA A 74 -12.02 17.73 5.51
N GLN A 75 -11.32 18.81 5.19
CA GLN A 75 -11.15 19.97 6.08
C GLN A 75 -11.83 21.18 5.45
N LEU A 76 -12.79 21.73 6.18
CA LEU A 76 -13.51 22.95 5.81
C LEU A 76 -12.84 24.16 6.48
N ALA A 77 -12.82 25.29 5.78
CA ALA A 77 -12.60 26.60 6.36
C ALA A 77 -13.91 27.40 6.29
N VAL A 78 -14.15 28.26 7.28
CA VAL A 78 -15.31 29.17 7.33
C VAL A 78 -14.88 30.62 7.27
N SER A 79 -15.82 31.50 6.95
CA SER A 79 -15.68 32.95 7.10
C SER A 79 -15.51 33.34 8.59
N PRO A 80 -14.96 34.52 8.91
CA PRO A 80 -14.75 34.95 10.29
C PRO A 80 -16.03 35.01 11.15
N ASP A 81 -17.19 35.16 10.52
CA ASP A 81 -18.50 35.14 11.18
C ASP A 81 -19.10 33.72 11.33
N GLY A 82 -18.39 32.68 10.88
CA GLY A 82 -18.81 31.28 10.92
C GLY A 82 -19.89 30.87 9.92
N LYS A 83 -20.47 31.81 9.15
CA LYS A 83 -21.71 31.57 8.38
C LYS A 83 -21.51 30.90 7.03
N THR A 84 -20.35 31.09 6.40
CA THR A 84 -20.11 30.60 5.03
C THR A 84 -18.85 29.75 4.96
N ILE A 85 -18.88 28.68 4.16
CA ILE A 85 -17.72 27.84 3.89
C ILE A 85 -16.85 28.53 2.83
N THR A 86 -15.63 28.91 3.21
CA THR A 86 -14.68 29.66 2.38
C THR A 86 -13.66 28.77 1.68
N ASP A 87 -13.34 27.60 2.23
CA ASP A 87 -12.54 26.58 1.56
C ASP A 87 -12.95 25.14 1.91
N LEU A 88 -12.62 24.20 1.01
CA LEU A 88 -12.63 22.76 1.24
C LEU A 88 -11.29 22.20 0.75
N THR A 89 -10.51 21.68 1.68
CA THR A 89 -9.31 20.87 1.42
C THR A 89 -9.65 19.39 1.60
N VAL A 90 -9.58 18.61 0.52
CA VAL A 90 -9.65 17.14 0.56
C VAL A 90 -8.22 16.58 0.48
N ARG A 91 -7.84 15.72 1.43
CA ARG A 91 -6.56 14.99 1.45
C ARG A 91 -6.79 13.49 1.44
N GLY A 92 -5.79 12.77 0.92
CA GLY A 92 -5.87 11.32 0.72
C GLY A 92 -6.83 10.95 -0.42
N ARG A 93 -7.16 9.66 -0.46
CA ARG A 93 -8.27 9.10 -1.25
C ARG A 93 -9.03 8.13 -0.34
N PRO A 94 -10.28 7.77 -0.66
CA PRO A 94 -10.97 6.70 0.03
C PRO A 94 -10.15 5.40 0.07
N ALA A 95 -10.42 4.55 1.06
CA ALA A 95 -9.91 3.20 1.04
C ALA A 95 -10.49 2.47 -0.19
N SER A 96 -9.62 1.89 -1.01
CA SER A 96 -10.05 1.19 -2.23
C SER A 96 -10.92 -0.03 -1.89
N PRO A 97 -11.98 -0.31 -2.67
CA PRO A 97 -12.83 -1.48 -2.44
C PRO A 97 -12.05 -2.80 -2.53
N TYR A 98 -10.98 -2.83 -3.32
CA TYR A 98 -10.34 -4.06 -3.78
C TYR A 98 -9.13 -4.50 -2.95
N THR A 99 -8.28 -3.55 -2.56
CA THR A 99 -6.99 -3.77 -1.87
C THR A 99 -6.57 -2.50 -1.14
N ASP A 100 -5.49 -2.53 -0.35
CA ASP A 100 -4.91 -1.34 0.28
C ASP A 100 -4.18 -0.40 -0.70
N THR A 101 -4.05 -0.80 -1.97
CA THR A 101 -3.62 0.13 -3.03
C THR A 101 -4.80 0.93 -3.54
N MET A 102 -4.60 2.25 -3.63
CA MET A 102 -5.49 3.18 -4.32
C MET A 102 -5.88 2.60 -5.68
N GLY A 103 -7.17 2.36 -5.89
CA GLY A 103 -7.66 1.83 -7.17
C GLY A 103 -7.43 2.85 -8.29
N ASP A 104 -7.35 2.36 -9.52
CA ASP A 104 -7.29 3.23 -10.68
C ASP A 104 -8.70 3.72 -11.00
N HIS A 105 -8.93 5.02 -10.84
CA HIS A 105 -10.22 5.63 -11.09
C HIS A 105 -10.51 5.70 -12.59
N THR A 106 -11.66 5.19 -13.02
CA THR A 106 -12.09 5.35 -14.43
C THR A 106 -12.27 6.82 -14.80
N THR A 107 -12.71 7.63 -13.82
CA THR A 107 -12.76 9.08 -13.89
C THR A 107 -11.96 9.66 -12.75
N ALA A 108 -10.96 10.48 -13.07
CA ALA A 108 -10.00 11.06 -12.15
C ALA A 108 -10.62 11.50 -10.82
N PHE A 109 -10.05 11.07 -9.69
CA PHE A 109 -10.58 11.37 -8.34
C PHE A 109 -10.76 12.89 -8.08
N ILE A 110 -9.95 13.73 -8.73
CA ILE A 110 -10.08 15.20 -8.66
C ILE A 110 -11.45 15.71 -9.13
N VAL A 111 -12.13 15.00 -10.05
CA VAL A 111 -13.50 15.32 -10.49
C VAL A 111 -14.48 15.16 -9.32
N GLN A 112 -14.38 14.05 -8.58
CA GLN A 112 -15.23 13.77 -7.42
C GLN A 112 -15.01 14.80 -6.31
N ALA A 113 -13.74 15.13 -6.02
CA ALA A 113 -13.40 16.15 -5.03
C ALA A 113 -13.85 17.56 -5.45
N THR A 114 -13.78 17.88 -6.75
CA THR A 114 -14.26 19.17 -7.30
C THR A 114 -15.79 19.27 -7.23
N ALA A 115 -16.51 18.17 -7.49
CA ALA A 115 -17.96 18.11 -7.33
C ALA A 115 -18.38 18.47 -5.90
N VAL A 116 -17.71 17.88 -4.89
CA VAL A 116 -17.99 18.23 -3.48
C VAL A 116 -17.59 19.67 -3.17
N ARG A 117 -16.44 20.13 -3.67
CA ARG A 117 -16.01 21.53 -3.49
C ARG A 117 -17.06 22.52 -4.00
N ASN A 118 -17.56 22.31 -5.21
CA ASN A 118 -18.63 23.14 -5.81
C ASN A 118 -19.98 22.97 -5.09
N ALA A 119 -20.20 21.83 -4.43
CA ALA A 119 -21.38 21.60 -3.61
C ALA A 119 -21.35 22.32 -2.25
N VAL A 120 -20.17 22.69 -1.70
CA VAL A 120 -20.04 23.29 -0.36
C VAL A 120 -19.45 24.71 -0.33
N LEU A 121 -18.64 25.15 -1.30
CA LEU A 121 -18.01 26.48 -1.26
C LEU A 121 -19.02 27.62 -1.41
N ASN A 122 -18.73 28.74 -0.72
CA ASN A 122 -19.49 29.98 -0.72
C ASN A 122 -20.97 29.81 -0.32
N LYS A 123 -21.23 28.80 0.52
CA LYS A 123 -22.57 28.42 0.97
C LYS A 123 -22.68 28.45 2.48
N SER A 124 -23.90 28.59 2.96
CA SER A 124 -24.22 28.29 4.36
C SER A 124 -24.03 26.80 4.65
N LEU A 125 -23.96 26.43 5.93
CA LEU A 125 -23.87 25.03 6.35
C LEU A 125 -25.06 24.21 5.82
N ALA A 126 -26.29 24.74 5.89
CA ALA A 126 -27.49 24.07 5.39
C ALA A 126 -27.46 23.88 3.85
N ASP A 127 -27.07 24.92 3.10
CA ASP A 127 -26.96 24.86 1.63
C ASP A 127 -25.85 23.90 1.17
N ALA A 128 -24.78 23.77 1.97
CA ALA A 128 -23.70 22.82 1.73
C ALA A 128 -24.16 21.38 1.98
N VAL A 129 -24.90 21.10 3.06
CA VAL A 129 -25.52 19.79 3.33
C VAL A 129 -26.50 19.43 2.21
N ALA A 130 -27.38 20.34 1.80
CA ALA A 130 -28.27 20.15 0.66
C ALA A 130 -27.51 19.93 -0.65
N GLY A 131 -26.38 20.60 -0.85
CA GLY A 131 -25.48 20.41 -1.98
C GLY A 131 -24.86 19.01 -2.03
N VAL A 132 -24.36 18.49 -0.91
CA VAL A 132 -23.82 17.13 -0.81
C VAL A 132 -24.93 16.08 -0.97
N ARG A 133 -26.14 16.35 -0.46
CA ARG A 133 -27.32 15.48 -0.72
C ARG A 133 -27.66 15.41 -2.21
N GLY A 134 -27.66 16.54 -2.91
CA GLY A 134 -27.85 16.58 -4.35
C GLY A 134 -26.75 15.83 -5.13
N LEU A 135 -25.54 15.69 -4.59
CA LEU A 135 -24.50 14.82 -5.15
C LEU A 135 -24.81 13.34 -4.93
N VAL A 136 -25.34 12.95 -3.76
CA VAL A 136 -25.81 11.58 -3.49
C VAL A 136 -26.92 11.20 -4.47
N ASP A 137 -27.92 12.07 -4.65
CA ASP A 137 -29.04 11.82 -5.56
C ASP A 137 -28.59 11.68 -7.02
N ARG A 138 -27.53 12.39 -7.44
CA ARG A 138 -26.87 12.20 -8.74
C ARG A 138 -26.07 10.89 -8.77
N ALA A 139 -25.31 10.59 -7.73
CA ALA A 139 -24.51 9.38 -7.63
C ALA A 139 -25.35 8.09 -7.65
N MET A 140 -26.54 8.10 -7.03
CA MET A 140 -27.53 7.02 -7.08
C MET A 140 -28.12 6.76 -8.48
N LYS A 141 -27.94 7.68 -9.44
CA LYS A 141 -28.39 7.54 -10.84
C LYS A 141 -27.28 7.07 -11.79
N LEU A 142 -26.10 6.73 -11.27
CA LEU A 142 -24.96 6.31 -12.09
C LEU A 142 -25.11 4.87 -12.60
N PRO A 143 -24.62 4.54 -13.81
CA PRO A 143 -24.68 3.18 -14.37
C PRO A 143 -24.12 2.07 -13.47
N GLY A 144 -23.16 2.39 -12.60
CA GLY A 144 -22.60 1.47 -11.60
C GLY A 144 -23.58 1.05 -10.51
N ILE A 145 -24.56 1.87 -10.15
CA ILE A 145 -25.51 1.56 -9.06
C ILE A 145 -26.36 0.32 -9.39
N ALA A 146 -26.82 0.20 -10.64
CA ALA A 146 -27.53 -0.99 -11.13
C ALA A 146 -26.70 -2.30 -11.09
N ARG A 147 -25.40 -2.19 -10.78
CA ARG A 147 -24.47 -3.32 -10.63
C ARG A 147 -24.19 -3.68 -9.15
N VAL A 148 -24.52 -2.82 -8.18
CA VAL A 148 -24.32 -3.08 -6.74
C VAL A 148 -24.94 -4.42 -6.28
N PRO A 149 -26.19 -4.78 -6.65
CA PRO A 149 -26.79 -6.06 -6.23
C PRO A 149 -26.07 -7.31 -6.77
N LYS A 150 -25.21 -7.15 -7.79
CA LYS A 150 -24.43 -8.21 -8.44
C LYS A 150 -23.00 -8.31 -7.90
N LEU A 151 -22.64 -7.47 -6.91
CA LEU A 151 -21.35 -7.57 -6.24
C LEU A 151 -21.31 -8.84 -5.36
N PRO A 152 -20.15 -9.54 -5.29
CA PRO A 152 -20.02 -10.71 -4.43
C PRO A 152 -20.20 -10.32 -2.96
N LYS A 153 -21.00 -11.11 -2.24
CA LYS A 153 -21.26 -10.98 -0.79
C LYS A 153 -20.50 -12.06 -0.03
N GLY A 154 -19.98 -11.73 1.15
CA GLY A 154 -19.22 -12.65 2.00
C GLY A 154 -17.71 -12.74 1.70
N GLY A 155 -16.93 -13.23 2.68
CA GLY A 155 -15.48 -13.39 2.57
C GLY A 155 -14.61 -12.40 3.38
N GLY A 156 -15.22 -11.56 4.23
CA GLY A 156 -14.49 -10.58 5.07
C GLY A 156 -14.68 -9.13 4.63
N VAL A 157 -15.94 -8.69 4.53
CA VAL A 157 -16.39 -7.40 3.99
C VAL A 157 -16.18 -7.31 2.46
N GLY A 158 -17.11 -7.91 1.71
CA GLY A 158 -17.15 -7.82 0.26
C GLY A 158 -17.44 -6.40 -0.24
N HIS A 159 -17.23 -6.14 -1.53
CA HIS A 159 -17.44 -4.81 -2.13
C HIS A 159 -18.87 -4.29 -1.86
N GLY A 160 -19.89 -5.15 -1.97
CA GLY A 160 -21.28 -4.79 -1.65
C GLY A 160 -21.45 -4.38 -0.19
N ASP A 161 -20.83 -5.11 0.74
CA ASP A 161 -20.89 -4.81 2.18
C ASP A 161 -20.23 -3.44 2.48
N LYS A 162 -19.11 -3.11 1.81
CA LYS A 162 -18.45 -1.79 1.91
C LYS A 162 -19.33 -0.66 1.38
N PHE A 163 -20.01 -0.88 0.25
CA PHE A 163 -20.93 0.09 -0.34
C PHE A 163 -22.11 0.39 0.60
N GLU A 164 -22.79 -0.64 1.10
CA GLU A 164 -23.92 -0.47 2.03
C GLU A 164 -23.47 0.16 3.35
N ALA A 165 -22.31 -0.22 3.90
CA ALA A 165 -21.76 0.41 5.10
C ALA A 165 -21.50 1.91 4.89
N ALA A 166 -20.85 2.30 3.79
CA ALA A 166 -20.61 3.71 3.47
C ALA A 166 -21.92 4.50 3.27
N LYS A 167 -22.92 3.87 2.63
CA LYS A 167 -24.26 4.46 2.49
C LYS A 167 -24.95 4.66 3.86
N VAL A 168 -24.94 3.66 4.74
CA VAL A 168 -25.53 3.75 6.08
C VAL A 168 -24.82 4.81 6.94
N THR A 169 -23.49 4.90 6.89
CA THR A 169 -22.73 5.95 7.57
C THR A 169 -23.12 7.35 7.07
N MET A 170 -23.24 7.52 5.75
CA MET A 170 -23.66 8.77 5.13
C MET A 170 -25.11 9.15 5.47
N ASP A 171 -26.04 8.19 5.43
CA ASP A 171 -27.43 8.38 5.84
C ASP A 171 -27.54 8.78 7.32
N GLY A 172 -26.72 8.18 8.19
CA GLY A 172 -26.62 8.55 9.61
C GLY A 172 -26.22 10.01 9.82
N PHE A 173 -25.21 10.51 9.09
CA PHE A 173 -24.83 11.93 9.16
C PHE A 173 -25.93 12.87 8.66
N TYR A 174 -26.73 12.47 7.66
CA TYR A 174 -27.91 13.27 7.26
C TYR A 174 -28.98 13.31 8.36
N VAL A 175 -29.21 12.22 9.10
CA VAL A 175 -30.14 12.24 10.25
C VAL A 175 -29.63 13.20 11.32
N GLU A 176 -28.36 13.08 11.72
CA GLU A 176 -27.73 13.95 12.73
C GLU A 176 -27.82 15.46 12.35
N LEU A 177 -27.56 15.80 11.09
CA LEU A 177 -27.68 17.18 10.59
C LEU A 177 -29.13 17.68 10.56
N ASN A 178 -30.10 16.83 10.18
CA ASN A 178 -31.52 17.19 10.22
C ASN A 178 -32.01 17.37 11.67
N GLU A 179 -31.53 16.57 12.62
CA GLU A 179 -31.85 16.72 14.04
C GLU A 179 -31.35 18.06 14.59
N VAL A 180 -30.14 18.50 14.22
CA VAL A 180 -29.66 19.84 14.59
C VAL A 180 -30.51 20.95 13.96
N ASP A 181 -30.90 20.83 12.69
CA ASP A 181 -31.75 21.81 12.01
C ASP A 181 -33.14 21.93 12.66
N VAL A 182 -33.75 20.80 13.04
CA VAL A 182 -35.03 20.79 13.79
C VAL A 182 -34.84 21.41 15.16
N ALA A 183 -33.78 21.04 15.88
CA ALA A 183 -33.50 21.58 17.20
C ALA A 183 -33.20 23.09 17.17
N LYS A 184 -32.59 23.60 16.09
CA LYS A 184 -32.36 25.04 15.86
C LYS A 184 -33.66 25.80 15.63
N ARG A 185 -34.63 25.24 14.89
CA ARG A 185 -35.97 25.82 14.72
C ARG A 185 -36.74 25.84 16.03
N ASN A 186 -36.68 24.77 16.81
CA ASN A 186 -37.31 24.69 18.13
C ASN A 186 -36.68 25.70 19.11
N ALA A 187 -35.36 25.85 19.12
CA ALA A 187 -34.68 26.86 19.94
C ALA A 187 -35.08 28.29 19.55
N ALA A 188 -35.17 28.60 18.25
CA ALA A 188 -35.64 29.92 17.80
C ALA A 188 -37.10 30.21 18.19
N ALA A 189 -37.96 29.19 18.20
CA ALA A 189 -39.33 29.31 18.70
C ALA A 189 -39.38 29.54 20.23
N LEU A 190 -38.52 28.87 20.99
CA LEU A 190 -38.40 29.07 22.44
C LEU A 190 -37.82 30.45 22.79
N ASP A 191 -36.81 30.95 22.08
CA ASP A 191 -36.29 32.32 22.23
C ASP A 191 -37.42 33.35 22.05
N ALA A 192 -38.25 33.19 21.02
CA ALA A 192 -39.37 34.10 20.76
C ALA A 192 -40.42 34.10 21.88
N VAL A 193 -40.65 32.96 22.55
CA VAL A 193 -41.52 32.86 23.73
C VAL A 193 -40.84 33.48 24.96
N ALA A 194 -39.56 33.22 25.19
CA ALA A 194 -38.79 33.74 26.32
C ALA A 194 -38.65 35.27 26.30
N VAL A 195 -38.46 35.86 25.11
CA VAL A 195 -38.45 37.32 24.91
C VAL A 195 -39.82 37.93 25.21
N ALA A 196 -40.92 37.19 25.00
CA ALA A 196 -42.26 37.64 25.31
C ALA A 196 -42.63 37.50 26.81
N SER A 197 -42.05 36.54 27.54
CA SER A 197 -42.33 36.31 28.97
C SER A 197 -41.44 37.13 29.92
N GLY A 198 -40.19 37.41 29.53
CA GLY A 198 -39.32 38.42 30.16
C GLY A 198 -38.83 38.11 31.58
N THR A 199 -38.97 36.88 32.10
CA THR A 199 -38.57 36.57 33.48
C THR A 199 -37.05 36.35 33.62
N ALA A 200 -36.53 36.41 34.85
CA ALA A 200 -35.12 36.16 35.12
C ALA A 200 -34.71 34.68 34.88
N ALA A 201 -35.65 33.74 35.05
CA ALA A 201 -35.43 32.33 34.72
C ALA A 201 -35.28 32.14 33.20
N ASP A 202 -36.06 32.88 32.41
CA ASP A 202 -36.01 32.85 30.94
C ASP A 202 -34.65 33.30 30.40
N ARG A 203 -33.99 34.28 31.07
CA ARG A 203 -32.63 34.72 30.70
C ARG A 203 -31.59 33.61 30.88
N LYS A 204 -31.58 32.93 32.02
CA LYS A 204 -30.65 31.80 32.24
C LYS A 204 -30.92 30.66 31.24
N ASN A 205 -32.20 30.37 30.97
CA ASN A 205 -32.57 29.38 29.97
C ASN A 205 -32.11 29.78 28.56
N ALA A 206 -32.15 31.08 28.22
CA ALA A 206 -31.64 31.59 26.95
C ALA A 206 -30.10 31.49 26.85
N ASP A 207 -29.37 31.79 27.92
CA ASP A 207 -27.90 31.63 27.96
C ASP A 207 -27.49 30.15 27.81
N ASP A 208 -28.15 29.23 28.53
CA ASP A 208 -27.93 27.79 28.40
C ASP A 208 -28.29 27.28 26.98
N ALA A 209 -29.38 27.80 26.39
CA ALA A 209 -29.80 27.48 25.03
C ALA A 209 -28.86 28.06 23.94
N ALA A 210 -28.22 29.20 24.20
CA ALA A 210 -27.21 29.77 23.31
C ALA A 210 -25.92 28.93 23.33
N ALA A 211 -25.47 28.48 24.50
CA ALA A 211 -24.31 27.59 24.60
C ALA A 211 -24.55 26.22 23.91
N ASP A 212 -25.73 25.64 24.06
CA ASP A 212 -26.15 24.42 23.36
C ASP A 212 -26.30 24.63 21.84
N ARG A 213 -26.78 25.80 21.40
CA ARG A 213 -26.83 26.19 19.98
C ARG A 213 -25.44 26.23 19.36
N ASP A 214 -24.49 26.93 19.97
CA ASP A 214 -23.14 27.03 19.40
C ASP A 214 -22.44 25.67 19.39
N LEU A 215 -22.65 24.85 20.43
CA LEU A 215 -22.13 23.48 20.49
C LEU A 215 -22.69 22.58 19.37
N ARG A 216 -23.97 22.74 19.03
CA ARG A 216 -24.61 22.03 17.91
C ARG A 216 -24.10 22.52 16.56
N GLU A 217 -23.82 23.80 16.41
CA GLU A 217 -23.17 24.32 15.19
C GLU A 217 -21.72 23.82 15.06
N SER A 218 -20.95 23.75 16.16
CA SER A 218 -19.61 23.13 16.19
C SER A 218 -19.65 21.69 15.68
N ARG A 219 -20.62 20.90 16.17
CA ARG A 219 -20.81 19.52 15.73
C ARG A 219 -21.19 19.46 14.28
N SER A 220 -22.20 20.20 13.86
CA SER A 220 -22.71 20.19 12.47
C SER A 220 -21.63 20.47 11.43
N MET A 221 -20.65 21.33 11.75
CA MET A 221 -19.48 21.56 10.89
C MET A 221 -18.57 20.32 10.79
N THR A 222 -18.28 19.66 11.92
CA THR A 222 -17.56 18.37 11.96
C THR A 222 -18.36 17.26 11.26
N THR A 223 -19.68 17.22 11.44
CA THR A 223 -20.59 16.26 10.81
C THR A 223 -20.64 16.46 9.30
N LEU A 224 -20.57 17.71 8.79
CA LEU A 224 -20.39 17.98 7.36
C LEU A 224 -19.01 17.53 6.85
N GLN A 225 -17.91 17.78 7.58
CA GLN A 225 -16.59 17.23 7.22
C GLN A 225 -16.64 15.70 7.10
N ASN A 226 -17.28 15.02 8.06
CA ASN A 226 -17.45 13.58 8.06
C ASN A 226 -18.38 13.09 6.92
N LEU A 227 -19.46 13.82 6.63
CA LEU A 227 -20.37 13.56 5.51
C LEU A 227 -19.66 13.66 4.15
N VAL A 228 -18.78 14.67 3.96
CA VAL A 228 -17.96 14.78 2.75
C VAL A 228 -17.01 13.58 2.61
N THR A 229 -16.34 13.19 3.70
CA THR A 229 -15.51 11.98 3.76
C THR A 229 -16.31 10.72 3.42
N ALA A 230 -17.50 10.55 3.99
CA ALA A 230 -18.39 9.42 3.74
C ALA A 230 -18.93 9.39 2.30
N TYR A 231 -19.33 10.54 1.74
CA TYR A 231 -19.75 10.63 0.33
C TYR A 231 -18.62 10.22 -0.63
N LEU A 232 -17.38 10.66 -0.38
CA LEU A 232 -16.23 10.26 -1.21
C LEU A 232 -15.96 8.75 -1.12
N GLN A 233 -16.09 8.15 0.07
CA GLN A 233 -15.99 6.69 0.25
C GLN A 233 -17.12 5.94 -0.46
N PHE A 234 -18.37 6.39 -0.30
CA PHE A 234 -19.52 5.87 -1.02
C PHE A 234 -19.30 5.93 -2.54
N ARG A 235 -18.81 7.07 -3.05
CA ARG A 235 -18.53 7.28 -4.48
C ARG A 235 -17.46 6.32 -5.03
N GLU A 236 -16.45 5.98 -4.22
CA GLU A 236 -15.40 4.99 -4.53
C GLU A 236 -15.97 3.58 -4.72
N PHE A 237 -16.96 3.23 -3.89
CA PHE A 237 -17.58 1.91 -3.86
C PHE A 237 -18.68 1.72 -4.91
N ILE A 238 -19.15 2.77 -5.58
CA ILE A 238 -20.01 2.60 -6.77
C ILE A 238 -19.21 1.83 -7.85
N PRO A 239 -19.70 0.68 -8.35
CA PRO A 239 -19.05 -0.06 -9.43
C PRO A 239 -18.73 0.83 -10.63
N LEU A 240 -17.75 0.45 -11.46
CA LEU A 240 -17.26 1.26 -12.59
C LEU A 240 -16.55 2.57 -12.21
N SER A 241 -16.47 2.98 -10.93
CA SER A 241 -15.75 4.20 -10.52
C SER A 241 -14.25 3.96 -10.36
N THR A 242 -13.91 2.75 -9.94
CA THR A 242 -12.57 2.26 -9.67
C THR A 242 -12.35 0.94 -10.39
N LEU A 243 -11.10 0.66 -10.72
CA LEU A 243 -10.64 -0.59 -11.32
C LEU A 243 -9.46 -1.13 -10.52
N ASN A 244 -9.44 -2.44 -10.27
CA ASN A 244 -8.32 -3.14 -9.66
C ASN A 244 -7.28 -3.53 -10.72
N ILE A 245 -6.70 -2.54 -11.41
CA ILE A 245 -5.70 -2.76 -12.47
C ILE A 245 -4.47 -3.49 -11.94
N ARG A 246 -4.16 -3.35 -10.65
CA ARG A 246 -3.12 -4.12 -9.95
C ARG A 246 -3.30 -5.63 -10.09
N ALA A 247 -4.51 -6.14 -10.28
CA ALA A 247 -4.76 -7.57 -10.51
C ALA A 247 -4.25 -8.05 -11.89
N ILE A 248 -4.22 -7.19 -12.90
CA ILE A 248 -3.62 -7.46 -14.23
C ILE A 248 -2.14 -7.06 -14.24
N ASN A 249 -1.84 -5.81 -13.87
CA ASN A 249 -0.53 -5.20 -14.02
C ASN A 249 -0.18 -4.27 -12.83
N PRO A 250 0.48 -4.79 -11.77
CA PRO A 250 0.92 -3.98 -10.64
C PRO A 250 1.82 -2.79 -10.99
N ALA A 251 2.57 -2.86 -12.09
CA ALA A 251 3.50 -1.81 -12.51
C ALA A 251 2.81 -0.64 -13.24
N LYS A 252 1.57 -0.82 -13.72
CA LYS A 252 0.74 0.25 -14.32
C LYS A 252 -0.21 0.92 -13.31
N ALA A 253 -0.54 0.25 -12.21
CA ALA A 253 -1.55 0.70 -11.24
C ALA A 253 -1.15 1.95 -10.43
N GLY A 254 -2.14 2.77 -10.09
CA GLY A 254 -2.03 3.95 -9.22
C GLY A 254 -1.29 5.16 -9.82
N LYS A 255 -0.90 5.11 -11.09
CA LYS A 255 -0.09 6.14 -11.75
C LYS A 255 -0.96 7.26 -12.33
N GLY A 256 -1.18 8.31 -11.55
CA GLY A 256 -1.91 9.51 -11.99
C GLY A 256 -1.26 10.19 -13.20
N LYS A 257 -2.07 10.60 -14.18
CA LYS A 257 -1.65 10.93 -15.56
C LYS A 257 -1.67 12.42 -15.87
N GLY A 258 -1.60 13.26 -14.85
CA GLY A 258 -1.70 14.71 -15.00
C GLY A 258 -3.14 15.23 -15.14
N GLU A 259 -4.14 14.43 -14.74
CA GLU A 259 -5.58 14.76 -14.74
C GLU A 259 -5.90 16.15 -14.14
N SER A 260 -5.09 16.59 -13.18
CA SER A 260 -5.19 17.92 -12.55
C SER A 260 -4.99 19.09 -13.52
N ARG A 261 -4.31 18.91 -14.66
CA ARG A 261 -4.27 19.89 -15.77
C ARG A 261 -5.65 20.05 -16.39
N HIS A 262 -6.30 18.94 -16.70
CA HIS A 262 -7.60 18.92 -17.38
C HIS A 262 -8.71 19.46 -16.46
N ALA A 263 -8.71 19.09 -15.18
CA ALA A 263 -9.59 19.65 -14.16
C ALA A 263 -9.45 21.18 -14.02
N LYS A 264 -8.22 21.71 -14.11
CA LYS A 264 -7.95 23.16 -14.08
C LYS A 264 -8.44 23.88 -15.33
N ILE A 265 -8.41 23.23 -16.50
CA ILE A 265 -9.00 23.79 -17.72
C ILE A 265 -10.51 23.94 -17.53
N LEU A 266 -11.22 22.87 -17.15
CA LEU A 266 -12.68 22.92 -16.94
C LEU A 266 -13.08 23.93 -15.86
N ALA A 267 -12.35 23.98 -14.74
CA ALA A 267 -12.62 24.94 -13.66
C ALA A 267 -12.37 26.41 -14.04
N ALA A 268 -11.53 26.67 -15.04
CA ALA A 268 -11.22 28.02 -15.53
C ALA A 268 -11.95 28.38 -16.83
N SER A 269 -12.85 27.51 -17.31
CA SER A 269 -13.55 27.68 -18.58
C SER A 269 -14.78 28.58 -18.43
N ASP A 270 -14.81 29.66 -19.20
CA ASP A 270 -15.99 30.52 -19.38
C ASP A 270 -16.81 30.07 -20.61
N ALA A 271 -17.89 30.79 -20.93
CA ALA A 271 -18.74 30.51 -22.09
C ALA A 271 -18.04 30.61 -23.46
N THR A 272 -16.93 31.34 -23.57
CA THR A 272 -16.19 31.55 -24.83
C THR A 272 -15.08 30.51 -25.06
N THR A 273 -14.77 29.69 -24.05
CA THR A 273 -13.75 28.65 -24.13
C THR A 273 -14.06 27.65 -25.25
N ASP A 274 -13.06 27.42 -26.11
CA ASP A 274 -13.16 26.61 -27.32
C ASP A 274 -13.62 25.16 -27.08
N LYS A 275 -14.49 24.68 -27.98
CA LYS A 275 -15.14 23.36 -27.92
C LYS A 275 -14.13 22.20 -27.90
N LEU A 276 -13.01 22.30 -28.64
CA LEU A 276 -11.97 21.27 -28.70
C LEU A 276 -11.10 21.27 -27.44
N ILE A 277 -10.84 22.44 -26.85
CA ILE A 277 -10.15 22.55 -25.55
C ILE A 277 -10.98 21.89 -24.45
N LEU A 278 -12.30 22.14 -24.42
CA LEU A 278 -13.21 21.48 -23.48
C LEU A 278 -13.25 19.97 -23.71
N ARG A 279 -13.33 19.52 -24.97
CA ARG A 279 -13.25 18.10 -25.35
C ARG A 279 -11.98 17.44 -24.83
N GLU A 280 -10.79 17.99 -25.11
CA GLU A 280 -9.50 17.47 -24.61
C GLU A 280 -9.47 17.42 -23.07
N ALA A 281 -10.09 18.40 -22.41
CA ALA A 281 -10.18 18.44 -20.96
C ALA A 281 -11.14 17.40 -20.36
N ILE A 282 -12.28 17.10 -21.00
CA ILE A 282 -13.16 16.02 -20.53
C ILE A 282 -12.50 14.66 -20.77
N LEU A 283 -12.00 14.41 -21.99
CA LEU A 283 -11.32 13.14 -22.34
C LEU A 283 -10.10 12.86 -21.45
N GLY A 284 -9.31 13.89 -21.12
CA GLY A 284 -8.14 13.78 -20.23
C GLY A 284 -8.46 13.61 -18.74
N LEU A 285 -9.74 13.51 -18.35
CA LEU A 285 -10.18 13.10 -17.01
C LEU A 285 -10.64 11.63 -16.95
N LEU A 286 -10.69 10.93 -18.08
CA LEU A 286 -10.87 9.49 -18.15
C LEU A 286 -9.51 8.78 -17.93
N ASP A 287 -9.51 7.56 -17.38
CA ASP A 287 -8.36 6.66 -17.50
C ASP A 287 -8.53 5.69 -18.71
N PRO A 288 -7.99 6.04 -19.90
CA PRO A 288 -8.09 5.17 -21.06
C PRO A 288 -7.24 3.89 -20.94
N ASN A 289 -6.17 3.85 -20.14
CA ASN A 289 -5.35 2.63 -20.06
C ASN A 289 -5.92 1.63 -19.05
N GLY A 290 -6.46 2.11 -17.92
CA GLY A 290 -7.22 1.25 -16.99
C GLY A 290 -8.43 0.66 -17.69
N LEU A 291 -9.15 1.49 -18.47
CA LEU A 291 -10.22 1.01 -19.33
C LEU A 291 -9.71 0.00 -20.37
N ALA A 292 -8.62 0.28 -21.09
CA ALA A 292 -8.06 -0.62 -22.09
C ALA A 292 -7.61 -1.97 -21.52
N MET A 293 -6.94 -1.98 -20.36
CA MET A 293 -6.57 -3.23 -19.66
C MET A 293 -7.80 -4.03 -19.25
N LEU A 294 -8.85 -3.38 -18.75
CA LEU A 294 -10.12 -4.07 -18.53
C LEU A 294 -10.69 -4.61 -19.85
N MET A 295 -10.76 -3.81 -20.92
CA MET A 295 -11.37 -4.22 -22.20
C MET A 295 -10.62 -5.36 -22.89
N ALA A 296 -9.29 -5.38 -22.79
CA ALA A 296 -8.42 -6.42 -23.34
C ALA A 296 -8.37 -7.69 -22.48
N GLU A 297 -8.89 -7.67 -21.26
CA GLU A 297 -8.98 -8.85 -20.39
C GLU A 297 -10.08 -9.81 -20.89
N SER A 298 -9.68 -11.01 -21.30
CA SER A 298 -10.54 -12.06 -21.85
C SER A 298 -10.94 -13.13 -20.83
N ASP A 299 -10.19 -13.30 -19.73
CA ASP A 299 -10.56 -14.22 -18.65
C ASP A 299 -11.73 -13.65 -17.84
N PRO A 300 -12.91 -14.33 -17.80
CA PRO A 300 -14.01 -13.92 -16.94
C PRO A 300 -13.66 -13.92 -15.45
N GLY A 301 -12.67 -14.72 -15.02
CA GLY A 301 -12.16 -14.74 -13.65
C GLY A 301 -11.43 -13.45 -13.30
N MET A 302 -10.39 -13.10 -14.07
CA MET A 302 -9.61 -11.88 -13.88
C MET A 302 -10.45 -10.62 -14.11
N ALA A 303 -11.28 -10.57 -15.15
CA ALA A 303 -12.17 -9.42 -15.37
C ALA A 303 -13.08 -9.14 -14.16
N ARG A 304 -13.56 -10.19 -13.47
CA ARG A 304 -14.33 -10.05 -12.22
C ARG A 304 -13.49 -9.61 -11.02
N LYS A 305 -12.18 -9.88 -10.99
CA LYS A 305 -11.25 -9.33 -9.98
C LYS A 305 -10.91 -7.86 -10.22
N VAL A 306 -10.92 -7.44 -11.49
CA VAL A 306 -10.59 -6.07 -11.94
C VAL A 306 -11.78 -5.14 -11.78
N ALA A 307 -12.97 -5.59 -12.20
CA ALA A 307 -14.21 -4.86 -12.11
C ALA A 307 -15.37 -5.83 -11.76
N PRO A 308 -15.64 -6.09 -10.47
CA PRO A 308 -16.77 -6.91 -10.05
C PRO A 308 -18.11 -6.38 -10.59
N ALA A 309 -19.07 -7.28 -10.80
CA ALA A 309 -20.37 -7.00 -11.42
C ALA A 309 -20.33 -6.43 -12.86
N VAL A 310 -19.18 -6.54 -13.54
CA VAL A 310 -19.01 -6.18 -14.95
C VAL A 310 -18.96 -7.42 -15.83
N ALA A 311 -19.88 -7.51 -16.79
CA ALA A 311 -19.89 -8.55 -17.81
C ALA A 311 -18.91 -8.21 -18.94
N LEU A 312 -18.28 -9.22 -19.55
CA LEU A 312 -17.24 -9.02 -20.58
C LEU A 312 -17.72 -8.26 -21.82
N ARG A 313 -18.97 -8.45 -22.26
CA ARG A 313 -19.47 -7.94 -23.55
C ARG A 313 -20.04 -6.51 -23.49
N ASP A 314 -20.53 -6.05 -22.33
CA ASP A 314 -21.25 -4.76 -22.18
C ASP A 314 -20.66 -3.90 -21.05
N ARG A 315 -19.41 -3.48 -21.26
CA ARG A 315 -18.61 -2.81 -20.22
C ARG A 315 -18.04 -1.44 -20.59
N THR A 316 -17.84 -1.13 -21.86
CA THR A 316 -17.33 0.19 -22.31
C THR A 316 -18.33 1.30 -22.00
N ASP A 317 -19.52 1.26 -22.61
CA ASP A 317 -20.48 2.37 -22.55
C ASP A 317 -20.93 2.72 -21.13
N PRO A 318 -21.20 1.76 -20.22
CA PRO A 318 -21.58 2.10 -18.85
C PRO A 318 -20.46 2.80 -18.07
N ILE A 319 -19.18 2.57 -18.40
CA ILE A 319 -18.05 3.31 -17.82
C ILE A 319 -17.98 4.72 -18.43
N LEU A 320 -18.10 4.84 -19.76
CA LEU A 320 -18.05 6.12 -20.46
C LEU A 320 -19.21 7.05 -20.06
N LEU A 321 -20.43 6.51 -19.91
CA LEU A 321 -21.59 7.26 -19.43
C LEU A 321 -21.44 7.67 -17.96
N GLN A 322 -20.90 6.78 -17.12
CA GLN A 322 -20.58 7.11 -15.73
C GLN A 322 -19.51 8.20 -15.62
N HIS A 323 -18.56 8.24 -16.56
CA HIS A 323 -17.56 9.29 -16.68
C HIS A 323 -18.22 10.64 -17.02
N LEU A 324 -19.07 10.69 -18.06
CA LEU A 324 -19.82 11.90 -18.42
C LEU A 324 -20.65 12.45 -17.25
N HIS A 325 -21.42 11.59 -16.58
CA HIS A 325 -22.22 11.98 -15.41
C HIS A 325 -21.35 12.46 -14.23
N ALA A 326 -20.17 11.89 -14.03
CA ALA A 326 -19.24 12.34 -12.99
C ALA A 326 -18.63 13.72 -13.32
N VAL A 327 -18.30 13.97 -14.59
CA VAL A 327 -17.82 15.25 -15.08
C VAL A 327 -18.91 16.32 -14.98
N ASP A 328 -20.15 16.02 -15.39
CA ASP A 328 -21.29 16.95 -15.23
C ASP A 328 -21.56 17.28 -13.76
N ALA A 329 -21.56 16.28 -12.87
CA ALA A 329 -21.75 16.51 -11.44
C ALA A 329 -20.68 17.42 -10.81
N ALA A 330 -19.49 17.52 -11.41
CA ALA A 330 -18.40 18.41 -11.01
C ALA A 330 -18.43 19.77 -11.73
N TYR A 331 -18.78 19.77 -13.01
CA TYR A 331 -18.80 20.92 -13.91
C TYR A 331 -20.17 20.95 -14.64
N PRO A 332 -21.24 21.44 -13.99
CA PRO A 332 -22.60 21.32 -14.51
C PRO A 332 -22.77 21.91 -15.90
N GLY A 333 -23.36 21.13 -16.81
CA GLY A 333 -23.57 21.48 -18.21
C GLY A 333 -22.32 21.43 -19.09
N MET A 334 -21.13 21.13 -18.55
CA MET A 334 -19.88 21.15 -19.33
C MET A 334 -19.87 20.12 -20.48
N PRO A 335 -20.36 18.87 -20.32
CA PRO A 335 -20.50 17.95 -21.45
C PRO A 335 -21.43 18.49 -22.55
N ASN A 336 -22.53 19.15 -22.19
CA ASN A 336 -23.51 19.71 -23.15
C ASN A 336 -22.95 20.90 -23.95
N ARG A 337 -21.80 21.46 -23.55
CA ARG A 337 -21.05 22.45 -24.34
C ARG A 337 -20.16 21.80 -25.41
N VAL A 338 -19.88 20.51 -25.28
CA VAL A 338 -18.99 19.73 -26.15
C VAL A 338 -19.78 18.76 -27.05
N TRP A 339 -20.94 18.29 -26.61
CA TRP A 339 -21.77 17.37 -27.38
C TRP A 339 -23.25 17.77 -27.24
N ALA A 340 -24.04 17.59 -28.30
CA ALA A 340 -25.45 17.94 -28.29
C ALA A 340 -26.30 16.97 -27.44
N ASN A 341 -25.79 15.78 -27.15
CA ASN A 341 -26.44 14.74 -26.35
C ASN A 341 -25.43 13.64 -25.95
N ASP A 342 -25.84 12.77 -25.01
CA ASP A 342 -25.02 11.66 -24.51
C ASP A 342 -24.58 10.68 -25.60
N LYS A 343 -25.36 10.51 -26.69
CA LYS A 343 -24.99 9.59 -27.77
C LYS A 343 -23.76 10.11 -28.54
N GLU A 344 -23.77 11.39 -28.93
CA GLU A 344 -22.61 12.03 -29.57
C GLU A 344 -21.38 11.98 -28.65
N ALA A 345 -21.57 12.23 -27.35
CA ALA A 345 -20.51 12.14 -26.36
C ALA A 345 -19.93 10.72 -26.21
N LEU A 346 -20.79 9.70 -26.21
CA LEU A 346 -20.37 8.29 -26.16
C LEU A 346 -19.66 7.85 -27.44
N ASP A 347 -20.16 8.24 -28.62
CA ASP A 347 -19.52 7.93 -29.91
C ASP A 347 -18.09 8.53 -29.97
N ASP A 348 -17.92 9.77 -29.50
CA ASP A 348 -16.64 10.47 -29.45
C ASP A 348 -15.69 9.89 -28.38
N LEU A 349 -16.20 9.56 -27.18
CA LEU A 349 -15.43 8.86 -26.14
C LEU A 349 -14.97 7.48 -26.60
N ARG A 350 -15.82 6.71 -27.30
CA ARG A 350 -15.46 5.41 -27.92
C ARG A 350 -14.32 5.59 -28.90
N ALA A 351 -14.41 6.57 -29.80
CA ALA A 351 -13.35 6.87 -30.78
C ALA A 351 -12.03 7.26 -30.11
N TYR A 352 -12.07 7.97 -28.98
CA TYR A 352 -10.89 8.30 -28.19
C TYR A 352 -10.22 7.08 -27.54
N VAL A 353 -10.99 6.14 -26.98
CA VAL A 353 -10.44 4.98 -26.26
C VAL A 353 -10.11 3.79 -27.15
N ALA A 354 -10.76 3.65 -28.31
CA ALA A 354 -10.56 2.55 -29.25
C ALA A 354 -9.08 2.25 -29.59
N PRO A 355 -8.24 3.22 -30.01
CA PRO A 355 -6.83 2.92 -30.32
C PRO A 355 -6.00 2.49 -29.10
N VAL A 356 -6.39 2.91 -27.89
CA VAL A 356 -5.72 2.49 -26.64
C VAL A 356 -6.13 1.06 -26.28
N ILE A 357 -7.40 0.70 -26.47
CA ILE A 357 -7.92 -0.66 -26.32
C ILE A 357 -7.24 -1.61 -27.32
N GLU A 358 -7.12 -1.23 -28.58
CA GLU A 358 -6.45 -2.02 -29.62
C GLU A 358 -4.97 -2.26 -29.30
N ALA A 359 -4.24 -1.22 -28.87
CA ALA A 359 -2.84 -1.32 -28.49
C ALA A 359 -2.61 -2.25 -27.29
N GLU A 360 -3.45 -2.17 -26.25
CA GLU A 360 -3.36 -3.05 -25.08
C GLU A 360 -3.79 -4.49 -25.41
N TYR A 361 -4.80 -4.68 -26.28
CA TYR A 361 -5.19 -6.00 -26.79
C TYR A 361 -4.04 -6.67 -27.54
N LYS A 362 -3.37 -5.94 -28.44
CA LYS A 362 -2.18 -6.42 -29.15
C LYS A 362 -1.06 -6.79 -28.18
N ALA A 363 -0.77 -5.97 -27.18
CA ALA A 363 0.24 -6.25 -26.16
C ALA A 363 -0.09 -7.50 -25.31
N ASN A 364 -1.37 -7.73 -25.00
CA ASN A 364 -1.83 -8.93 -24.31
C ASN A 364 -1.69 -10.19 -25.20
N VAL A 365 -2.06 -10.11 -26.49
CA VAL A 365 -1.87 -11.20 -27.46
C VAL A 365 -0.39 -11.53 -27.63
N ASP A 366 0.49 -10.54 -27.77
CA ASP A 366 1.94 -10.73 -27.85
C ASP A 366 2.51 -11.39 -26.58
N THR A 367 1.97 -11.04 -25.40
CA THR A 367 2.36 -11.64 -24.11
C THR A 367 1.88 -13.09 -24.00
N TYR A 368 0.64 -13.38 -24.40
CA TYR A 368 0.08 -14.72 -24.39
C TYR A 368 0.81 -15.64 -25.38
N ASN A 369 1.12 -15.16 -26.58
CA ASN A 369 1.90 -15.88 -27.58
C ASN A 369 3.31 -16.24 -27.07
N LYS A 370 3.97 -15.33 -26.32
CA LYS A 370 5.25 -15.64 -25.65
C LYS A 370 5.10 -16.73 -24.59
N ILE A 371 4.07 -16.65 -23.74
CA ILE A 371 3.81 -17.67 -22.70
C ILE A 371 3.51 -19.03 -23.34
N LEU A 372 2.74 -19.08 -24.43
CA LEU A 372 2.50 -20.31 -25.17
C LEU A 372 3.79 -20.85 -25.79
N LEU A 373 4.60 -20.00 -26.43
CA LEU A 373 5.86 -20.41 -27.05
C LEU A 373 6.80 -21.04 -26.01
N THR A 374 7.02 -20.40 -24.87
CA THR A 374 7.82 -20.96 -23.76
C THR A 374 7.27 -22.30 -23.28
N LYS A 375 5.95 -22.46 -23.13
CA LYS A 375 5.34 -23.75 -22.76
C LYS A 375 5.51 -24.83 -23.84
N TYR A 376 5.50 -24.45 -25.12
CA TYR A 376 5.79 -25.39 -26.21
C TYR A 376 7.27 -25.79 -26.22
N GLU A 377 8.19 -24.88 -25.91
CA GLU A 377 9.63 -25.17 -25.76
C GLU A 377 9.90 -26.08 -24.56
N GLU A 378 9.26 -25.83 -23.41
CA GLU A 378 9.28 -26.72 -22.23
C GLU A 378 8.76 -28.13 -22.58
N LEU A 379 7.59 -28.23 -23.22
CA LEU A 379 7.00 -29.51 -23.64
C LEU A 379 7.85 -30.23 -24.70
N ALA A 380 8.46 -29.51 -25.63
CA ALA A 380 9.38 -30.08 -26.62
C ALA A 380 10.63 -30.65 -25.93
N THR A 381 11.19 -29.93 -24.95
CA THR A 381 12.33 -30.39 -24.15
C THR A 381 11.98 -31.66 -23.35
N VAL A 382 10.82 -31.69 -22.69
CA VAL A 382 10.33 -32.90 -21.98
C VAL A 382 10.17 -34.08 -22.94
N ARG A 383 9.60 -33.89 -24.13
CA ARG A 383 9.45 -34.94 -25.14
C ARG A 383 10.80 -35.41 -25.70
N GLN A 384 11.75 -34.50 -25.91
CA GLN A 384 13.10 -34.83 -26.35
C GLN A 384 13.82 -35.69 -25.28
N ASN A 385 13.72 -35.32 -24.01
CA ASN A 385 14.30 -36.10 -22.91
C ASN A 385 13.63 -37.48 -22.78
N GLN A 386 12.31 -37.57 -22.90
CA GLN A 386 11.59 -38.85 -22.93
C GLN A 386 12.02 -39.73 -24.12
N ALA A 387 12.26 -39.15 -25.29
CA ALA A 387 12.78 -39.86 -26.46
C ALA A 387 14.23 -40.33 -26.25
N LEU A 388 15.09 -39.51 -25.65
CA LEU A 388 16.46 -39.90 -25.29
C LEU A 388 16.47 -41.03 -24.25
N GLU A 389 15.67 -40.95 -23.18
CA GLU A 389 15.49 -42.05 -22.23
C GLU A 389 15.00 -43.34 -22.90
N ALA A 390 14.08 -43.24 -23.87
CA ALA A 390 13.57 -44.38 -24.62
C ALA A 390 14.61 -44.99 -25.57
N ILE A 391 15.65 -44.24 -25.97
CA ILE A 391 16.79 -44.72 -26.76
C ILE A 391 17.89 -45.28 -25.83
N GLU A 392 18.09 -44.69 -24.65
CA GLU A 392 19.11 -45.10 -23.69
C GLU A 392 18.74 -46.35 -22.90
N LYS A 393 17.47 -46.53 -22.50
CA LYS A 393 17.00 -47.74 -21.78
C LYS A 393 17.29 -49.05 -22.58
N PRO A 394 17.03 -49.14 -23.89
CA PRO A 394 17.48 -50.28 -24.70
C PRO A 394 19.01 -50.41 -24.82
N ARG A 395 19.76 -49.30 -24.84
CA ARG A 395 21.23 -49.33 -24.88
C ARG A 395 21.85 -49.81 -23.58
N SER A 396 21.35 -49.37 -22.43
CA SER A 396 21.80 -49.88 -21.13
C SER A 396 21.41 -51.35 -20.96
N HIS A 397 20.21 -51.76 -21.40
CA HIS A 397 19.80 -53.16 -21.41
C HIS A 397 20.65 -54.02 -22.37
N LYS A 398 20.99 -53.54 -23.58
CA LYS A 398 21.92 -54.23 -24.49
C LYS A 398 23.33 -54.30 -23.92
N THR A 399 23.80 -53.26 -23.23
CA THR A 399 25.12 -53.26 -22.58
C THR A 399 25.14 -54.19 -21.37
N ALA A 400 24.04 -54.30 -20.62
CA ALA A 400 23.88 -55.27 -19.55
C ALA A 400 23.86 -56.71 -20.10
N LEU A 401 23.07 -56.99 -21.14
CA LEU A 401 23.08 -58.28 -21.84
C LEU A 401 24.44 -58.62 -22.46
N ALA A 402 25.17 -57.64 -23.00
CA ALA A 402 26.52 -57.86 -23.53
C ALA A 402 27.53 -58.14 -22.41
N LYS A 403 27.41 -57.51 -21.24
CA LYS A 403 28.21 -57.84 -20.05
C LYS A 403 27.84 -59.20 -19.47
N GLU A 404 26.56 -59.56 -19.45
CA GLU A 404 26.09 -60.88 -19.02
C GLU A 404 26.58 -61.97 -19.97
N LYS A 405 26.48 -61.75 -21.29
CA LYS A 405 27.04 -62.63 -22.32
C LYS A 405 28.56 -62.73 -22.18
N ALA A 406 29.30 -61.63 -22.11
CA ALA A 406 30.75 -61.67 -21.87
C ALA A 406 31.11 -62.39 -20.55
N GLY A 407 30.26 -62.29 -19.52
CA GLY A 407 30.41 -63.06 -18.28
C GLY A 407 30.12 -64.55 -18.45
N LYS A 408 29.15 -64.94 -19.29
CA LYS A 408 28.89 -66.32 -19.69
C LYS A 408 30.01 -66.87 -20.56
N ASP A 409 30.47 -66.11 -21.57
CA ASP A 409 31.57 -66.43 -22.47
C ASP A 409 32.89 -66.56 -21.69
N ALA A 410 33.15 -65.71 -20.68
CA ALA A 410 34.31 -65.84 -19.80
C ALA A 410 34.22 -67.09 -18.90
N ARG A 411 33.03 -67.45 -18.40
CA ARG A 411 32.81 -68.71 -17.67
C ARG A 411 32.96 -69.93 -18.59
N ALA A 412 32.48 -69.84 -19.83
CA ALA A 412 32.62 -70.88 -20.85
C ALA A 412 34.10 -71.02 -21.26
N ALA A 413 34.84 -69.94 -21.45
CA ALA A 413 36.28 -69.96 -21.69
C ALA A 413 37.07 -70.49 -20.48
N THR A 414 36.62 -70.23 -19.25
CA THR A 414 37.21 -70.83 -18.04
C THR A 414 36.90 -72.33 -17.96
N ALA A 415 35.69 -72.74 -18.31
CA ALA A 415 35.29 -74.14 -18.40
C ALA A 415 36.03 -74.86 -19.54
N LEU A 416 36.27 -74.19 -20.66
CA LEU A 416 37.04 -74.69 -21.81
C LEU A 416 38.52 -74.79 -21.48
N ALA A 417 39.11 -73.80 -20.81
CA ALA A 417 40.48 -73.89 -20.29
C ALA A 417 40.62 -75.01 -19.27
N LYS A 418 39.58 -75.25 -18.46
CA LYS A 418 39.50 -76.40 -17.57
C LYS A 418 39.38 -77.71 -18.35
N THR A 419 38.50 -77.84 -19.34
CA THR A 419 38.44 -79.08 -20.15
C THR A 419 39.69 -79.30 -20.97
N VAL A 420 40.39 -78.27 -21.46
CA VAL A 420 41.71 -78.41 -22.10
C VAL A 420 42.76 -78.88 -21.09
N ALA A 421 42.76 -78.38 -19.85
CA ALA A 421 43.64 -78.89 -18.79
C ALA A 421 43.29 -80.33 -18.37
N ASP A 422 42.00 -80.67 -18.30
CA ASP A 422 41.50 -82.02 -18.05
C ASP A 422 41.81 -82.95 -19.25
N GLU A 423 41.87 -82.42 -20.48
CA GLU A 423 42.21 -83.14 -21.72
C GLU A 423 43.74 -83.31 -21.86
N GLU A 424 44.57 -82.36 -21.42
CA GLU A 424 46.01 -82.56 -21.25
C GLU A 424 46.30 -83.59 -20.15
N ALA A 425 45.57 -83.54 -19.04
CA ALA A 425 45.61 -84.58 -18.02
C ALA A 425 45.13 -85.94 -18.57
N ALA A 426 44.12 -85.96 -19.45
CA ALA A 426 43.66 -87.17 -20.14
C ALA A 426 44.68 -87.67 -21.18
N LYS A 427 45.36 -86.80 -21.93
CA LYS A 427 46.45 -87.13 -22.85
C LYS A 427 47.65 -87.69 -22.09
N LYS A 428 47.98 -87.14 -20.92
CA LYS A 428 48.97 -87.71 -19.99
C LYS A 428 48.53 -89.09 -19.49
N LYS A 429 47.27 -89.24 -19.06
CA LYS A 429 46.67 -90.52 -18.64
C LYS A 429 46.57 -91.54 -19.79
N ALA A 430 46.45 -91.08 -21.03
CA ALA A 430 46.45 -91.90 -22.24
C ALA A 430 47.88 -92.32 -22.64
N ALA A 431 48.87 -91.45 -22.47
CA ALA A 431 50.28 -91.81 -22.55
C ALA A 431 50.66 -92.83 -21.47
N ASP A 432 50.21 -92.66 -20.22
CA ASP A 432 50.39 -93.65 -19.15
C ASP A 432 49.67 -94.98 -19.47
N ARG A 433 48.47 -94.93 -20.04
CA ARG A 433 47.75 -96.12 -20.55
C ARG A 433 48.49 -96.80 -21.70
N LYS A 434 49.12 -96.04 -22.61
CA LYS A 434 49.96 -96.58 -23.68
C LYS A 434 51.22 -97.23 -23.12
N THR A 435 51.95 -96.56 -22.22
CA THR A 435 53.12 -97.14 -21.53
C THR A 435 52.74 -98.43 -20.78
N LYS A 436 51.55 -98.48 -20.16
CA LYS A 436 51.01 -99.71 -19.55
C LYS A 436 50.60 -100.78 -20.56
N ALA A 437 50.10 -100.41 -21.74
CA ALA A 437 49.80 -101.35 -22.81
C ALA A 437 51.10 -101.94 -23.41
N ASP A 438 52.08 -101.10 -23.73
CA ASP A 438 53.40 -101.50 -24.24
C ASP A 438 54.13 -102.39 -23.21
N ALA A 439 54.02 -102.08 -21.91
CA ALA A 439 54.54 -102.92 -20.82
C ALA A 439 53.77 -104.24 -20.66
N TRP A 440 52.44 -104.25 -20.87
CA TRP A 440 51.63 -105.47 -20.88
C TRP A 440 51.99 -106.35 -22.09
N ASP A 441 52.18 -105.78 -23.28
CA ASP A 441 52.58 -106.51 -24.49
C ASP A 441 54.00 -107.09 -24.34
N THR A 442 54.90 -106.35 -23.69
CA THR A 442 56.24 -106.84 -23.31
C THR A 442 56.16 -107.99 -22.30
N ALA A 443 55.34 -107.86 -21.26
CA ALA A 443 55.13 -108.91 -20.26
C ALA A 443 54.45 -110.16 -20.85
N ALA A 444 53.50 -109.98 -21.78
CA ALA A 444 52.85 -111.07 -22.51
C ALA A 444 53.80 -111.78 -23.48
N ALA A 445 54.75 -111.06 -24.10
CA ALA A 445 55.81 -111.64 -24.91
C ALA A 445 56.81 -112.44 -24.06
N GLU A 446 57.24 -111.92 -22.91
CA GLU A 446 58.08 -112.68 -21.97
C GLU A 446 57.37 -113.91 -21.40
N ALA A 447 56.09 -113.77 -21.03
CA ALA A 447 55.28 -114.89 -20.53
C ALA A 447 55.22 -116.02 -21.57
N ARG A 448 54.96 -115.69 -22.85
CA ARG A 448 54.98 -116.65 -23.97
C ARG A 448 56.35 -117.30 -24.17
N ALA A 449 57.44 -116.53 -24.10
CA ALA A 449 58.81 -117.08 -24.18
C ALA A 449 59.15 -118.02 -23.01
N LYS A 450 58.47 -117.89 -21.87
CA LYS A 450 58.64 -118.70 -20.65
C LYS A 450 57.54 -119.76 -20.46
N GLY A 451 56.61 -119.92 -21.42
CA GLY A 451 55.52 -120.91 -21.36
C GLY A 451 54.37 -120.57 -20.39
N LEU A 452 54.24 -119.32 -19.96
CA LEU A 452 53.22 -118.83 -19.02
C LEU A 452 52.09 -118.07 -19.75
N PRO A 453 50.84 -118.09 -19.23
CA PRO A 453 49.72 -117.37 -19.82
C PRO A 453 49.81 -115.84 -19.57
N PRO A 454 49.29 -114.99 -20.49
CA PRO A 454 49.28 -113.54 -20.34
C PRO A 454 48.15 -113.04 -19.40
N PRO A 455 48.32 -111.90 -18.71
CA PRO A 455 47.32 -111.34 -17.79
C PRO A 455 46.16 -110.62 -18.51
N GLU A 456 44.98 -110.52 -17.91
CA GLU A 456 43.76 -109.97 -18.56
C GLU A 456 43.71 -108.42 -18.61
N LYS A 457 42.81 -107.85 -19.43
CA LYS A 457 42.79 -106.42 -19.83
C LYS A 457 41.35 -105.87 -19.91
N GLU A 458 40.98 -104.95 -19.01
CA GLU A 458 39.66 -104.30 -18.95
C GLU A 458 39.56 -103.02 -19.82
N VAL A 459 38.35 -102.70 -20.30
CA VAL A 459 38.03 -101.51 -21.12
C VAL A 459 36.65 -100.95 -20.74
N GLU A 460 36.56 -99.63 -20.56
CA GLU A 460 35.31 -98.86 -20.44
C GLU A 460 35.16 -97.84 -21.58
N LEU A 461 33.92 -97.56 -21.99
CA LEU A 461 33.52 -96.64 -23.08
C LEU A 461 32.78 -95.40 -22.51
N SER A 462 32.65 -94.34 -23.32
CA SER A 462 32.00 -93.08 -22.97
C SER A 462 31.39 -92.39 -24.20
N ASP A 463 30.21 -91.79 -24.07
CA ASP A 463 29.44 -91.17 -25.16
C ASP A 463 29.02 -89.70 -24.88
N ASP A 464 28.61 -89.04 -25.97
CA ASP A 464 27.63 -87.94 -26.14
C ASP A 464 28.08 -86.55 -26.68
N GLU A 465 27.26 -86.03 -27.61
CA GLU A 465 27.48 -84.88 -28.50
C GLU A 465 26.64 -83.62 -28.15
N GLU A 466 27.01 -82.46 -28.72
CA GLU A 466 26.25 -81.18 -28.67
C GLU A 466 25.60 -80.81 -30.02
N SER A 467 24.58 -79.92 -29.99
CA SER A 467 23.95 -79.33 -31.20
C SER A 467 23.48 -77.87 -30.98
N PRO A 468 23.63 -76.94 -31.96
CA PRO A 468 23.30 -75.51 -31.81
C PRO A 468 22.02 -75.03 -32.55
N VAL A 469 21.60 -73.78 -32.29
CA VAL A 469 20.36 -73.13 -32.77
C VAL A 469 20.63 -71.88 -33.62
N ASP A 470 19.72 -71.61 -34.56
CA ASP A 470 19.71 -70.53 -35.59
C ASP A 470 19.17 -69.16 -35.08
N ASP A 471 19.45 -68.05 -35.79
CA ASP A 471 19.06 -66.67 -35.42
C ASP A 471 18.73 -65.79 -36.65
N ARG A 472 17.68 -64.95 -36.58
CA ARG A 472 17.13 -64.26 -37.78
C ARG A 472 16.60 -62.83 -37.58
N THR A 473 17.18 -61.91 -38.38
CA THR A 473 16.64 -60.62 -38.90
C THR A 473 16.52 -59.37 -38.00
N LEU A 474 16.98 -58.22 -38.52
CA LEU A 474 16.62 -56.86 -38.06
C LEU A 474 16.68 -55.80 -39.18
N MET A 475 15.60 -55.03 -39.34
CA MET A 475 15.46 -53.75 -40.07
C MET A 475 14.02 -53.20 -39.83
N ASN A 476 13.67 -51.92 -40.00
CA ASN A 476 14.43 -50.69 -40.28
C ASN A 476 13.67 -49.47 -39.68
N ALA A 477 14.34 -48.39 -39.24
CA ALA A 477 13.67 -47.15 -38.79
C ALA A 477 14.58 -45.91 -38.77
N ARG A 478 14.54 -45.06 -39.81
CA ARG A 478 15.14 -43.70 -39.78
C ARG A 478 14.45 -42.64 -40.67
N GLU A 479 13.71 -43.02 -41.71
CA GLU A 479 13.22 -42.05 -42.73
C GLU A 479 11.97 -41.22 -42.36
N VAL A 480 11.30 -41.50 -41.23
CA VAL A 480 10.04 -40.80 -40.88
C VAL A 480 10.27 -39.46 -40.16
N ALA A 481 11.47 -39.19 -39.63
CA ALA A 481 11.72 -38.04 -38.76
C ALA A 481 12.06 -36.72 -39.49
N GLU A 482 12.55 -36.77 -40.74
CA GLU A 482 13.13 -35.60 -41.42
C GLU A 482 12.13 -34.86 -42.34
N ALA A 483 11.00 -35.48 -42.69
CA ALA A 483 9.99 -34.89 -43.59
C ALA A 483 9.09 -33.82 -42.94
N GLU A 484 8.76 -33.96 -41.65
CA GLU A 484 7.78 -33.10 -40.97
C GLU A 484 8.29 -31.66 -40.75
N VAL A 485 9.59 -31.49 -40.48
CA VAL A 485 10.19 -30.20 -40.08
C VAL A 485 10.24 -29.21 -41.25
N ALA A 486 10.53 -29.68 -42.46
CA ALA A 486 10.62 -28.82 -43.65
C ALA A 486 9.27 -28.21 -44.07
N LYS A 487 8.15 -28.81 -43.65
CA LYS A 487 6.79 -28.39 -44.01
C LYS A 487 6.32 -27.15 -43.26
N LEU A 488 6.76 -26.96 -42.02
CA LEU A 488 6.36 -25.82 -41.17
C LEU A 488 7.09 -24.52 -41.55
N THR A 489 8.37 -24.58 -41.91
CA THR A 489 9.18 -23.39 -42.24
C THR A 489 8.66 -22.62 -43.46
N ARG A 490 8.08 -23.32 -44.45
CA ARG A 490 7.57 -22.68 -45.69
C ARG A 490 6.30 -21.86 -45.48
N LEU A 491 5.53 -22.13 -44.41
CA LEU A 491 4.24 -21.48 -44.14
C LEU A 491 4.38 -20.06 -43.55
N ILE A 492 5.56 -19.72 -43.03
CA ILE A 492 5.82 -18.44 -42.34
C ILE A 492 6.29 -17.34 -43.32
N ILE A 493 6.86 -17.71 -44.47
CA ILE A 493 7.46 -16.76 -45.43
C ILE A 493 6.41 -16.16 -46.40
N ALA A 494 5.31 -16.87 -46.66
CA ALA A 494 4.34 -16.51 -47.70
C ALA A 494 3.42 -15.30 -47.40
N ASN A 495 3.52 -14.67 -46.22
CA ASN A 495 2.46 -13.80 -45.68
C ASN A 495 2.83 -12.32 -45.50
N LYS A 496 3.66 -11.76 -46.41
CA LYS A 496 4.04 -10.33 -46.42
C LYS A 496 3.99 -9.72 -47.83
N GLY A 497 2.79 -9.37 -48.30
CA GLY A 497 2.59 -8.58 -49.52
C GLY A 497 2.39 -7.10 -49.22
N VAL A 498 3.13 -6.22 -49.90
CA VAL A 498 2.93 -4.76 -49.90
C VAL A 498 3.17 -4.24 -51.33
N PRO A 499 2.19 -3.56 -51.97
CA PRO A 499 2.34 -3.02 -53.33
C PRO A 499 2.93 -1.60 -53.34
N ILE A 500 3.57 -1.23 -54.45
CA ILE A 500 4.17 0.08 -54.73
C ILE A 500 3.25 0.86 -55.70
N PRO A 501 2.99 2.17 -55.51
CA PRO A 501 2.17 2.96 -56.43
C PRO A 501 2.97 3.52 -57.63
N GLU A 502 2.31 3.58 -58.80
CA GLU A 502 2.87 4.14 -60.05
C GLU A 502 2.72 5.66 -60.17
N PRO A 503 3.57 6.35 -60.97
CA PRO A 503 3.50 7.80 -61.18
C PRO A 503 2.43 8.20 -62.23
N PRO A 504 1.87 9.42 -62.14
CA PRO A 504 0.83 9.89 -63.07
C PRO A 504 1.39 10.39 -64.43
N PRO A 505 0.58 10.34 -65.51
CA PRO A 505 1.01 10.74 -66.86
C PRO A 505 0.99 12.26 -67.08
N PRO A 506 1.79 12.78 -68.02
CA PRO A 506 1.89 14.22 -68.32
C PRO A 506 0.84 14.68 -69.34
N GLY A 507 0.16 15.80 -69.06
CA GLY A 507 -0.61 16.55 -70.06
C GLY A 507 -1.94 17.13 -69.59
N SER A 508 -1.92 18.36 -69.05
CA SER A 508 -3.11 19.23 -69.06
C SER A 508 -2.68 20.70 -69.15
N THR A 509 -3.26 21.41 -70.11
CA THR A 509 -2.90 22.79 -70.47
C THR A 509 -3.76 23.85 -69.76
N ASP A 510 -3.14 25.00 -69.49
CA ASP A 510 -3.74 26.33 -69.32
C ASP A 510 -5.11 26.47 -68.64
N ARG A 511 -5.13 26.18 -67.33
CA ARG A 511 -5.90 26.95 -66.33
C ARG A 511 -5.05 27.33 -65.11
N THR A 512 -3.74 27.36 -65.27
CA THR A 512 -2.77 27.36 -64.17
C THR A 512 -2.59 28.72 -63.51
N ALA A 513 -2.53 29.82 -64.27
CA ALA A 513 -2.22 31.14 -63.71
C ALA A 513 -3.27 31.67 -62.71
N GLU A 514 -4.56 31.71 -63.10
CA GLU A 514 -5.62 32.27 -62.25
C GLU A 514 -5.92 31.37 -61.03
N ASN A 515 -5.91 30.05 -61.22
CA ASN A 515 -6.07 29.10 -60.12
C ASN A 515 -4.84 29.09 -59.20
N ALA A 516 -3.61 29.30 -59.70
CA ALA A 516 -2.44 29.48 -58.86
C ALA A 516 -2.50 30.80 -58.08
N ALA A 517 -3.04 31.88 -58.63
CA ALA A 517 -3.23 33.13 -57.89
C ALA A 517 -4.28 32.98 -56.77
N LYS A 518 -5.43 32.38 -57.07
CA LYS A 518 -6.46 32.06 -56.06
C LYS A 518 -5.96 31.09 -55.00
N LYS A 519 -5.20 30.07 -55.40
CA LYS A 519 -4.57 29.10 -54.48
C LYS A 519 -3.49 29.76 -53.62
N ARG A 520 -2.60 30.58 -54.17
CA ARG A 520 -1.60 31.34 -53.39
C ARG A 520 -2.26 32.25 -52.36
N LYS A 521 -3.32 32.98 -52.74
CA LYS A 521 -4.04 33.80 -51.77
C LYS A 521 -4.69 32.95 -50.67
N ALA A 522 -5.28 31.81 -51.00
CA ALA A 522 -5.82 30.89 -49.99
C ALA A 522 -4.72 30.29 -49.09
N GLU A 523 -3.55 29.98 -49.64
CA GLU A 523 -2.38 29.50 -48.89
C GLU A 523 -1.76 30.61 -48.02
N GLU A 524 -1.78 31.87 -48.45
CA GLU A 524 -1.36 33.05 -47.68
C GLU A 524 -2.35 33.37 -46.56
N ASP A 525 -3.67 33.35 -46.83
CA ASP A 525 -4.73 33.53 -45.84
C ASP A 525 -4.72 32.37 -44.81
N GLU A 526 -4.46 31.13 -45.24
CA GLU A 526 -4.30 29.97 -44.35
C GLU A 526 -3.00 30.06 -43.54
N ALA A 527 -1.87 30.46 -44.14
CA ALA A 527 -0.62 30.68 -43.43
C ALA A 527 -0.75 31.80 -42.39
N ALA A 528 -1.45 32.90 -42.72
CA ALA A 528 -1.76 33.98 -41.79
C ALA A 528 -2.68 33.49 -40.65
N ALA A 529 -3.69 32.66 -40.94
CA ALA A 529 -4.54 32.05 -39.93
C ALA A 529 -3.78 31.06 -39.03
N VAL A 530 -2.84 30.28 -39.58
CA VAL A 530 -1.94 29.42 -38.80
C VAL A 530 -1.01 30.25 -37.91
N LEU A 531 -0.45 31.35 -38.41
CA LEU A 531 0.40 32.25 -37.63
C LEU A 531 -0.39 32.94 -36.50
N ALA A 532 -1.62 33.38 -36.77
CA ALA A 532 -2.52 33.95 -35.78
C ALA A 532 -2.92 32.93 -34.70
N ARG A 533 -3.25 31.69 -35.09
CA ARG A 533 -3.50 30.57 -34.16
C ARG A 533 -2.26 30.23 -33.32
N ALA A 534 -1.07 30.25 -33.91
CA ALA A 534 0.18 30.02 -33.19
C ALA A 534 0.46 31.12 -32.16
N LYS A 535 0.25 32.40 -32.52
CA LYS A 535 0.37 33.54 -31.61
C LYS A 535 -0.66 33.48 -30.49
N ALA A 536 -1.93 33.27 -30.79
CA ALA A 536 -2.99 33.09 -29.79
C ALA A 536 -2.70 31.92 -28.83
N LYS A 537 -2.07 30.84 -29.33
CA LYS A 537 -1.62 29.70 -28.51
C LYS A 537 -0.44 30.04 -27.59
N GLU A 538 0.51 30.87 -28.02
CA GLU A 538 1.57 31.43 -27.15
C GLU A 538 0.99 32.39 -26.11
N ASP A 539 0.11 33.32 -26.50
CA ASP A 539 -0.52 34.29 -25.59
C ASP A 539 -1.40 33.57 -24.55
N ALA A 540 -2.21 32.59 -24.96
CA ALA A 540 -2.99 31.75 -24.06
C ALA A 540 -2.10 30.91 -23.13
N LYS A 541 -0.96 30.40 -23.63
CA LYS A 541 0.04 29.68 -22.83
C LYS A 541 0.76 30.59 -21.84
N ALA A 542 1.02 31.86 -22.19
CA ALA A 542 1.57 32.87 -21.29
C ALA A 542 0.57 33.25 -20.19
N ALA A 543 -0.70 33.53 -20.56
CA ALA A 543 -1.78 33.80 -19.61
C ALA A 543 -2.07 32.58 -18.71
N ALA A 544 -2.10 31.37 -19.25
CA ALA A 544 -2.23 30.14 -18.49
C ALA A 544 -1.01 29.91 -17.58
N LYS A 545 0.22 30.23 -18.01
CA LYS A 545 1.43 30.17 -17.16
C LYS A 545 1.39 31.21 -16.05
N ALA A 546 0.84 32.41 -16.28
CA ALA A 546 0.64 33.44 -15.26
C ALA A 546 -0.43 33.02 -14.23
N ARG A 547 -1.62 32.60 -14.70
CA ARG A 547 -2.68 32.03 -13.83
C ARG A 547 -2.20 30.78 -13.09
N ALA A 548 -1.46 29.90 -13.74
CA ALA A 548 -0.88 28.72 -13.12
C ALA A 548 0.25 29.05 -12.14
N LYS A 549 0.98 30.16 -12.31
CA LYS A 549 1.97 30.68 -11.35
C LYS A 549 1.28 31.25 -10.11
N ALA A 550 0.19 32.00 -10.27
CA ALA A 550 -0.66 32.44 -9.16
C ALA A 550 -1.27 31.23 -8.41
N ALA A 551 -1.81 30.26 -9.14
CA ALA A 551 -2.27 28.97 -8.60
C ALA A 551 -1.12 27.98 -8.25
N LYS A 552 0.15 28.42 -8.29
CA LYS A 552 1.33 27.66 -7.81
C LYS A 552 1.75 28.06 -6.41
N VAL A 553 1.09 29.05 -5.78
CA VAL A 553 1.05 29.15 -4.32
C VAL A 553 0.41 27.84 -3.84
N GLY A 554 1.24 26.98 -3.27
CA GLY A 554 1.18 25.57 -3.64
C GLY A 554 0.04 24.77 -3.04
N VAL A 555 -0.63 23.98 -3.89
CA VAL A 555 -1.22 22.68 -3.49
C VAL A 555 -0.07 21.68 -3.24
N GLY A 556 0.83 22.03 -2.32
CA GLY A 556 1.78 21.09 -1.74
C GLY A 556 1.01 20.01 -0.97
N ALA A 557 1.69 18.91 -0.65
CA ALA A 557 1.23 18.03 0.41
C ALA A 557 1.35 18.81 1.73
N HIS A 558 0.26 19.46 2.14
CA HIS A 558 0.07 19.95 3.50
C HIS A 558 -0.66 18.87 4.27
N SER A 559 -0.41 18.76 5.56
CA SER A 559 -1.21 17.88 6.42
C SER A 559 -2.67 18.31 6.43
N ALA A 560 -3.57 17.33 6.61
CA ALA A 560 -4.95 17.60 7.03
C ALA A 560 -5.11 17.17 8.48
N VAL A 561 -5.84 17.98 9.25
CA VAL A 561 -6.22 17.68 10.62
C VAL A 561 -7.73 17.70 10.68
N GLN A 562 -8.33 16.59 11.06
CA GLN A 562 -9.77 16.42 11.22
C GLN A 562 -10.06 15.93 12.64
N LEU A 563 -10.99 16.62 13.31
CA LEU A 563 -11.48 16.27 14.63
C LEU A 563 -12.80 15.51 14.48
N VAL A 564 -13.08 14.58 15.38
CA VAL A 564 -14.43 14.02 15.58
C VAL A 564 -14.84 14.34 17.01
N LEU A 565 -16.02 14.94 17.18
CA LEU A 565 -16.57 15.31 18.48
C LEU A 565 -17.62 14.29 18.92
N ASP A 566 -17.69 13.99 20.22
CA ASP A 566 -18.72 13.14 20.80
C ASP A 566 -20.00 13.91 21.18
N GLY A 567 -20.99 13.17 21.69
CA GLY A 567 -22.25 13.70 22.21
C GLY A 567 -22.12 14.69 23.39
N ALA A 568 -20.92 14.86 23.97
CA ALA A 568 -20.59 15.82 25.00
C ALA A 568 -19.66 16.97 24.50
N GLY A 569 -19.34 17.02 23.20
CA GLY A 569 -18.44 18.04 22.63
C GLY A 569 -16.96 17.80 22.89
N LYS A 570 -16.58 16.60 23.34
CA LYS A 570 -15.18 16.20 23.53
C LYS A 570 -14.62 15.60 22.26
N ILE A 571 -13.33 15.78 22.04
CA ILE A 571 -12.61 15.22 20.90
C ILE A 571 -12.46 13.71 21.09
N ALA A 572 -13.31 12.95 20.41
CA ALA A 572 -13.31 11.49 20.39
C ALA A 572 -12.18 10.94 19.52
N GLU A 573 -11.96 11.56 18.35
CA GLU A 573 -10.87 11.19 17.44
C GLU A 573 -10.11 12.42 16.91
N LEU A 574 -8.83 12.21 16.62
CA LEU A 574 -7.94 13.15 15.94
C LEU A 574 -7.24 12.44 14.78
N ASN A 575 -7.73 12.73 13.58
CA ASN A 575 -7.21 12.20 12.32
C ASN A 575 -6.23 13.23 11.74
N ILE A 576 -4.94 12.85 11.65
CA ILE A 576 -3.86 13.70 11.11
C ILE A 576 -3.27 12.97 9.91
N GLU A 577 -3.63 13.42 8.72
CA GLU A 577 -3.24 12.78 7.46
C GLU A 577 -2.12 13.53 6.73
N GLY A 578 -1.29 12.77 6.02
CA GLY A 578 -0.12 13.30 5.31
C GLY A 578 1.02 13.80 6.21
N ARG A 579 1.88 14.64 5.62
CA ARG A 579 2.97 15.39 6.28
C ARG A 579 2.92 16.85 5.78
N PRO A 580 3.40 17.83 6.55
CA PRO A 580 3.69 19.18 6.04
C PRO A 580 4.65 19.16 4.84
N PRO A 581 4.74 20.26 4.06
CA PRO A 581 5.77 20.41 3.04
C PRO A 581 7.15 20.26 3.66
N SER A 582 8.06 19.60 2.93
CA SER A 582 9.46 19.50 3.34
C SER A 582 10.09 20.87 3.51
N ALA A 583 10.90 21.03 4.56
CA ALA A 583 11.74 22.21 4.77
C ALA A 583 12.87 22.32 3.71
N PHE A 584 13.19 21.21 3.05
CA PHE A 584 14.28 21.10 2.09
C PHE A 584 13.88 21.50 0.66
N THR A 585 14.78 22.17 -0.03
CA THR A 585 14.60 22.56 -1.44
C THR A 585 14.53 21.33 -2.34
N GLY A 586 13.62 21.36 -3.33
CA GLY A 586 13.43 20.24 -4.26
C GLY A 586 12.34 19.23 -3.84
N GLY A 587 11.70 19.41 -2.68
CA GLY A 587 10.48 18.67 -2.33
C GLY A 587 10.68 17.20 -1.96
N LYS A 588 11.92 16.75 -1.77
CA LYS A 588 12.22 15.49 -1.10
C LYS A 588 11.67 15.54 0.31
N MET A 589 10.85 14.57 0.70
CA MET A 589 10.46 14.39 2.10
C MET A 589 11.71 13.95 2.85
N GLY A 590 12.16 14.75 3.82
CA GLY A 590 13.32 14.36 4.62
C GLY A 590 13.02 13.12 5.47
N ALA A 591 14.06 12.34 5.78
CA ALA A 591 13.98 11.31 6.80
C ALA A 591 13.83 11.94 8.18
N HIS A 592 12.94 11.42 9.02
CA HIS A 592 12.66 11.97 10.34
C HIS A 592 13.43 11.19 11.41
N THR A 593 14.16 11.89 12.28
CA THR A 593 14.98 11.24 13.32
C THR A 593 14.15 10.48 14.33
N THR A 594 12.99 11.04 14.68
CA THR A 594 11.92 10.31 15.35
C THR A 594 10.80 10.11 14.36
N ALA A 595 10.30 8.88 14.24
CA ALA A 595 9.19 8.49 13.37
C ALA A 595 8.06 9.54 13.42
N TRP A 596 7.68 10.08 12.26
CA TRP A 596 6.76 11.23 12.15
C TRP A 596 5.42 11.01 12.88
N ILE A 597 5.01 9.75 13.01
CA ILE A 597 3.80 9.36 13.72
C ILE A 597 3.87 9.60 15.24
N VAL A 598 5.05 9.56 15.88
CA VAL A 598 5.23 9.90 17.31
C VAL A 598 4.88 11.36 17.56
N HIS A 599 5.32 12.28 16.69
CA HIS A 599 4.96 13.70 16.79
C HIS A 599 3.44 13.91 16.69
N LYS A 600 2.75 13.14 15.84
CA LYS A 600 1.29 13.14 15.78
C LYS A 600 0.66 12.61 17.08
N ASP A 601 1.24 11.57 17.67
CA ASP A 601 0.71 10.95 18.89
C ASP A 601 0.93 11.81 20.15
N VAL A 602 2.02 12.56 20.26
CA VAL A 602 2.18 13.61 21.30
C VAL A 602 1.00 14.59 21.28
N ILE A 603 0.56 15.02 20.09
CA ILE A 603 -0.59 15.91 19.95
C ILE A 603 -1.90 15.18 20.29
N ARG A 604 -2.09 13.93 19.84
CA ARG A 604 -3.26 13.11 20.19
C ARG A 604 -3.42 12.95 21.70
N THR A 605 -2.36 12.55 22.40
CA THR A 605 -2.36 12.34 23.85
C THR A 605 -2.68 13.64 24.61
N ALA A 606 -2.31 14.81 24.07
CA ALA A 606 -2.61 16.10 24.66
C ALA A 606 -4.07 16.57 24.48
N ILE A 607 -4.76 16.19 23.38
CA ILE A 607 -6.09 16.74 23.04
C ILE A 607 -7.25 15.73 23.07
N LEU A 608 -7.01 14.42 22.94
CA LEU A 608 -8.10 13.44 22.97
C LEU A 608 -8.82 13.43 24.32
N LYS A 609 -10.13 13.19 24.30
CA LYS A 609 -11.03 13.20 25.47
C LYS A 609 -11.18 14.58 26.15
N ARG A 610 -10.68 15.65 25.55
CA ARG A 610 -10.86 17.06 25.97
C ARG A 610 -11.97 17.74 25.19
N THR A 611 -12.61 18.76 25.77
CA THR A 611 -13.44 19.68 25.00
C THR A 611 -12.57 20.52 24.05
N VAL A 612 -13.17 21.14 23.04
CA VAL A 612 -12.44 22.02 22.10
C VAL A 612 -11.76 23.20 22.82
N PRO A 613 -12.40 23.93 23.76
CA PRO A 613 -11.72 24.95 24.57
C PRO A 613 -10.55 24.41 25.41
N GLU A 614 -10.72 23.24 26.05
CA GLU A 614 -9.63 22.61 26.82
C GLU A 614 -8.43 22.25 25.92
N ALA A 615 -8.68 21.76 24.71
CA ALA A 615 -7.64 21.42 23.75
C ALA A 615 -6.90 22.65 23.21
N ILE A 616 -7.62 23.74 22.94
CA ILE A 616 -7.01 25.04 22.57
C ILE A 616 -6.09 25.52 23.70
N GLY A 617 -6.55 25.49 24.95
CA GLY A 617 -5.75 25.84 26.13
C GLY A 617 -4.49 24.97 26.35
N ARG A 618 -4.38 23.80 25.69
CA ARG A 618 -3.20 22.92 25.74
C ARG A 618 -2.18 23.22 24.64
N LEU A 619 -2.56 23.87 23.55
CA LEU A 619 -1.65 24.17 22.43
C LEU A 619 -0.40 24.97 22.84
N PRO A 620 -0.47 26.01 23.69
CA PRO A 620 0.73 26.75 24.10
C PRO A 620 1.76 25.85 24.80
N GLY A 621 1.32 24.89 25.61
CA GLY A 621 2.21 23.92 26.27
C GLY A 621 2.90 22.96 25.29
N LEU A 622 2.24 22.60 24.20
CA LEU A 622 2.88 21.88 23.09
C LEU A 622 3.89 22.77 22.37
N GLY A 623 3.56 24.05 22.15
CA GLY A 623 4.46 25.06 21.59
C GLY A 623 5.74 25.24 22.39
N VAL A 624 5.67 25.31 23.72
CA VAL A 624 6.85 25.34 24.62
C VAL A 624 7.72 24.10 24.44
N GLY A 625 7.12 22.91 24.31
CA GLY A 625 7.87 21.69 24.00
C GLY A 625 8.62 21.75 22.66
N VAL A 626 8.09 22.48 21.68
CA VAL A 626 8.74 22.75 20.38
C VAL A 626 9.84 23.81 20.53
N ASP A 627 9.67 24.84 21.36
CA ASP A 627 10.71 25.82 21.69
C ASP A 627 11.93 25.17 22.35
N GLU A 628 11.71 24.29 23.34
CA GLU A 628 12.78 23.51 23.98
C GLU A 628 13.51 22.61 22.98
N LEU A 629 12.76 21.92 22.12
CA LEU A 629 13.30 21.04 21.09
C LEU A 629 14.14 21.84 20.10
N GLN A 630 13.63 22.98 19.62
CA GLN A 630 14.35 23.93 18.77
C GLN A 630 15.64 24.43 19.45
N HIS A 631 15.60 24.78 20.73
CA HIS A 631 16.77 25.25 21.48
C HIS A 631 17.89 24.19 21.52
N ARG A 632 17.56 22.95 21.87
CA ARG A 632 18.49 21.81 21.87
C ARG A 632 19.07 21.52 20.49
N LEU A 633 18.28 21.75 19.44
CA LEU A 633 18.62 21.48 18.06
C LEU A 633 19.31 22.64 17.32
N ARG A 634 19.54 23.80 17.96
CA ARG A 634 20.25 24.95 17.34
C ARG A 634 21.61 24.60 16.73
N ARG A 635 22.29 23.57 17.25
CA ARG A 635 23.56 23.04 16.70
C ARG A 635 23.45 22.50 15.27
N PHE A 636 22.25 22.12 14.82
CA PHE A 636 21.98 21.64 13.46
C PHE A 636 21.60 22.75 12.47
N GLY A 637 21.52 24.01 12.92
CA GLY A 637 21.27 25.19 12.06
C GLY A 637 20.28 26.20 12.64
N ALA A 638 20.21 27.38 12.01
CA ALA A 638 19.30 28.46 12.41
C ALA A 638 17.98 28.41 11.61
N GLY A 639 16.93 27.86 12.22
CA GLY A 639 15.59 27.78 11.63
C GLY A 639 14.78 29.08 11.76
N SER A 640 15.10 30.11 10.99
CA SER A 640 14.35 31.39 10.98
C SER A 640 12.86 31.24 10.61
N THR A 641 12.53 30.21 9.82
CA THR A 641 11.15 29.81 9.48
C THR A 641 10.33 29.35 10.68
N SER A 642 10.95 28.80 11.74
CA SER A 642 10.23 28.30 12.91
C SER A 642 9.54 29.43 13.69
N GLU A 643 10.15 30.61 13.80
CA GLU A 643 9.58 31.75 14.53
C GLU A 643 8.36 32.34 13.81
N THR A 644 8.39 32.39 12.47
CA THR A 644 7.21 32.79 11.68
C THR A 644 6.08 31.78 11.86
N MET A 645 6.38 30.48 11.83
CA MET A 645 5.37 29.44 12.07
C MET A 645 4.84 29.46 13.52
N LYS A 646 5.69 29.79 14.50
CA LYS A 646 5.28 30.02 15.90
C LYS A 646 4.26 31.16 15.99
N SER A 647 4.58 32.33 15.45
CA SER A 647 3.67 33.49 15.47
C SER A 647 2.31 33.19 14.83
N VAL A 648 2.29 32.45 13.70
CA VAL A 648 1.04 32.03 13.05
C VAL A 648 0.29 30.96 13.87
N MET A 649 0.98 30.03 14.52
CA MET A 649 0.39 29.02 15.39
C MET A 649 -0.22 29.66 16.65
N ASP A 650 0.53 30.53 17.34
CA ASP A 650 0.08 31.26 18.53
C ASP A 650 -1.11 32.15 18.19
N LYS A 651 -1.07 32.84 17.04
CA LYS A 651 -2.22 33.59 16.52
C LYS A 651 -3.42 32.68 16.28
N ASN A 652 -3.27 31.57 15.55
CA ASN A 652 -4.38 30.65 15.28
C ASN A 652 -4.98 30.08 16.58
N ALA A 653 -4.17 29.84 17.62
CA ALA A 653 -4.64 29.38 18.92
C ALA A 653 -5.39 30.50 19.69
N ALA A 654 -4.92 31.75 19.61
CA ALA A 654 -5.62 32.91 20.18
C ALA A 654 -6.93 33.22 19.45
N ASP A 655 -6.92 33.22 18.12
CA ASP A 655 -8.09 33.35 17.26
C ASP A 655 -9.09 32.22 17.56
N ALA A 656 -8.63 30.97 17.76
CA ALA A 656 -9.47 29.85 18.18
C ALA A 656 -10.08 30.06 19.58
N ALA A 657 -9.34 30.61 20.54
CA ALA A 657 -9.85 30.88 21.88
C ALA A 657 -10.88 32.03 21.90
N ALA A 658 -10.73 33.02 21.00
CA ALA A 658 -11.62 34.18 20.89
C ALA A 658 -12.85 33.94 19.99
N ALA A 659 -12.83 32.92 19.13
CA ALA A 659 -13.92 32.64 18.20
C ALA A 659 -15.16 32.00 18.89
N PRO A 660 -16.37 32.19 18.31
CA PRO A 660 -17.57 31.46 18.73
C PRO A 660 -17.33 29.95 18.73
N LEU A 661 -17.94 29.20 19.67
CA LEU A 661 -17.71 27.75 19.82
C LEU A 661 -17.87 27.00 18.49
N ALA A 662 -18.82 27.41 17.65
CA ALA A 662 -19.06 26.87 16.31
C ALA A 662 -17.81 26.85 15.38
N ALA A 663 -16.96 27.88 15.46
CA ALA A 663 -15.77 28.03 14.62
C ALA A 663 -14.49 27.44 15.27
N GLN A 664 -14.49 27.24 16.59
CA GLN A 664 -13.32 26.75 17.32
C GLN A 664 -12.74 25.42 16.82
N PRO A 665 -13.53 24.39 16.41
CA PRO A 665 -12.98 23.14 15.88
C PRO A 665 -12.11 23.35 14.64
N ILE A 666 -12.52 24.23 13.72
CA ILE A 666 -11.76 24.54 12.49
C ILE A 666 -10.47 25.28 12.84
N LEU A 667 -10.53 26.26 13.73
CA LEU A 667 -9.35 27.04 14.11
C LEU A 667 -8.35 26.20 14.93
N LEU A 668 -8.83 25.28 15.77
CA LEU A 668 -8.01 24.25 16.42
C LEU A 668 -7.34 23.32 15.39
N GLN A 669 -8.07 22.82 14.38
CA GLN A 669 -7.47 22.04 13.28
C GLN A 669 -6.37 22.83 12.55
N ALA A 670 -6.59 24.13 12.29
CA ALA A 670 -5.61 25.01 11.65
C ALA A 670 -4.39 25.29 12.53
N ALA A 671 -4.56 25.48 13.84
CA ALA A 671 -3.46 25.65 14.80
C ALA A 671 -2.61 24.37 14.93
N ILE A 672 -3.24 23.19 14.98
CA ILE A 672 -2.53 21.89 14.99
C ILE A 672 -1.73 21.69 13.68
N ASN A 673 -2.30 22.05 12.52
CA ASN A 673 -1.55 22.03 11.25
C ASN A 673 -0.29 22.91 11.31
N LYS A 674 -0.38 24.12 11.89
CA LYS A 674 0.77 25.02 12.03
C LYS A 674 1.79 24.56 13.07
N LEU A 675 1.36 23.92 14.15
CA LEU A 675 2.25 23.21 15.08
C LEU A 675 3.03 22.10 14.38
N LEU A 676 2.36 21.29 13.53
CA LEU A 676 3.01 20.23 12.74
C LEU A 676 3.98 20.79 11.70
N GLU A 677 3.61 21.84 10.96
CA GLU A 677 4.52 22.55 10.05
C GLU A 677 5.78 23.03 10.81
N ARG A 678 5.59 23.64 11.98
CA ARG A 678 6.69 24.14 12.81
C ARG A 678 7.63 23.02 13.28
N VAL A 679 7.09 21.90 13.74
CA VAL A 679 7.88 20.71 14.12
C VAL A 679 8.69 20.20 12.92
N ASN A 680 8.09 20.16 11.72
CA ASN A 680 8.73 19.63 10.52
C ASN A 680 9.88 20.50 9.97
N VAL A 681 9.93 21.80 10.31
CA VAL A 681 11.06 22.69 9.95
C VAL A 681 12.15 22.77 11.03
N LEU A 682 12.02 22.06 12.15
CA LEU A 682 13.07 22.06 13.17
C LEU A 682 14.34 21.33 12.66
N PRO A 683 15.53 21.96 12.77
CA PRO A 683 16.80 21.31 12.43
C PRO A 683 16.96 19.96 13.13
N GLY A 684 17.31 18.89 12.42
CA GLY A 684 17.47 17.57 13.04
C GLY A 684 16.17 16.85 13.45
N VAL A 685 14.98 17.43 13.25
CA VAL A 685 13.73 16.64 13.22
C VAL A 685 13.58 15.93 11.87
N ALA A 686 13.99 16.59 10.78
CA ALA A 686 14.08 16.02 9.44
C ALA A 686 15.48 16.23 8.81
N PHE A 687 15.87 15.36 7.88
CA PHE A 687 17.13 15.43 7.11
C PHE A 687 16.92 15.19 5.61
N ASP A 688 17.62 15.93 4.74
CA ASP A 688 17.50 15.82 3.25
C ASP A 688 17.96 14.47 2.67
N ALA A 689 18.70 13.68 3.44
CA ALA A 689 19.18 12.35 3.05
C ALA A 689 18.89 11.31 4.15
N GLY A 690 18.09 10.30 3.80
CA GLY A 690 17.78 9.14 4.61
C GLY A 690 16.65 8.32 3.98
N ASP A 691 16.30 7.18 4.57
CA ASP A 691 15.20 6.36 4.04
C ASP A 691 13.83 7.02 4.31
N THR A 692 12.94 6.91 3.33
CA THR A 692 11.55 7.41 3.40
C THR A 692 10.51 6.29 3.33
N GLY A 693 10.96 5.03 3.22
CA GLY A 693 10.10 3.85 3.10
C GLY A 693 9.24 3.55 4.33
N GLY A 694 9.62 4.08 5.50
CA GLY A 694 8.88 3.94 6.76
C GLY A 694 9.06 2.54 7.36
N ASP A 695 10.08 2.36 8.21
CA ASP A 695 10.56 1.08 8.73
C ASP A 695 9.60 0.41 9.72
N ARG A 696 8.44 -0.03 9.23
CA ARG A 696 7.38 -0.70 10.01
C ARG A 696 6.82 0.15 11.16
N GLU A 697 7.07 1.47 11.17
CA GLU A 697 6.62 2.43 12.20
C GLU A 697 5.15 2.23 12.60
N GLY A 698 4.26 1.99 11.61
CA GLY A 698 2.83 1.76 11.83
C GLY A 698 2.53 0.50 12.66
N GLY A 699 3.31 -0.56 12.48
CA GLY A 699 3.22 -1.79 13.28
C GLY A 699 3.74 -1.60 14.69
N LEU A 700 4.93 -1.00 14.83
CA LEU A 700 5.53 -0.70 16.13
C LEU A 700 4.58 0.16 17.00
N ARG A 701 4.01 1.21 16.40
CA ARG A 701 2.99 2.06 17.02
C ARG A 701 1.75 1.29 17.46
N ALA A 702 1.24 0.37 16.65
CA ALA A 702 0.01 -0.34 16.98
C ALA A 702 0.21 -1.26 18.20
N GLU A 703 1.39 -1.87 18.33
CA GLU A 703 1.74 -2.64 19.53
C GLU A 703 1.90 -1.75 20.76
N LEU A 704 2.51 -0.56 20.62
CA LEU A 704 2.58 0.44 21.71
C LEU A 704 1.17 0.90 22.14
N LEU A 705 0.29 1.26 21.20
CA LEU A 705 -1.07 1.70 21.53
C LEU A 705 -1.95 0.59 22.12
N ALA A 706 -1.74 -0.66 21.71
CA ALA A 706 -2.39 -1.81 22.35
C ALA A 706 -1.96 -1.92 23.82
N PHE A 707 -0.67 -1.70 24.11
CA PHE A 707 -0.16 -1.68 25.49
C PHE A 707 -0.66 -0.46 26.28
N GLU A 708 -0.62 0.76 25.74
CA GLU A 708 -1.18 1.98 26.37
C GLU A 708 -2.65 1.79 26.78
N THR A 709 -3.43 1.06 25.97
CA THR A 709 -4.86 0.87 26.19
C THR A 709 -5.18 -0.28 27.14
N THR A 710 -4.38 -1.36 27.14
CA THR A 710 -4.71 -2.61 27.86
C THR A 710 -3.78 -2.94 29.02
N GLY A 711 -2.55 -2.43 29.04
CA GLY A 711 -1.47 -2.81 29.95
C GLY A 711 -0.95 -4.25 29.75
N LEU A 712 -1.33 -4.93 28.65
CA LEU A 712 -1.04 -6.36 28.43
C LEU A 712 -0.19 -6.61 27.18
N GLY A 713 0.51 -7.75 27.16
CA GLY A 713 1.07 -8.35 25.92
C GLY A 713 2.48 -7.90 25.50
N ALA A 714 3.17 -7.09 26.30
CA ALA A 714 4.57 -6.73 26.07
C ALA A 714 5.42 -6.83 27.34
N THR A 715 6.65 -7.33 27.22
CA THR A 715 7.66 -7.26 28.30
C THR A 715 8.38 -5.92 28.24
N PRO A 716 9.08 -5.49 29.32
CA PRO A 716 9.87 -4.26 29.30
C PRO A 716 10.91 -4.20 28.17
N GLU A 717 11.53 -5.34 27.82
CA GLU A 717 12.45 -5.49 26.67
C GLU A 717 11.74 -5.24 25.34
N LYS A 718 10.52 -5.78 25.19
CA LYS A 718 9.75 -5.60 23.96
C LYS A 718 9.33 -4.14 23.81
N LEU A 719 8.86 -3.50 24.88
CA LEU A 719 8.52 -2.07 24.88
C LEU A 719 9.73 -1.20 24.55
N GLU A 720 10.89 -1.48 25.16
CA GLU A 720 12.15 -0.83 24.84
C GLU A 720 12.51 -0.96 23.34
N GLY A 721 12.42 -2.16 22.78
CA GLY A 721 12.65 -2.42 21.36
C GLY A 721 11.65 -1.74 20.43
N LEU A 722 10.36 -1.69 20.81
CA LEU A 722 9.31 -0.98 20.05
C LEU A 722 9.55 0.54 20.05
N LEU A 723 9.79 1.14 21.22
CA LEU A 723 10.07 2.56 21.38
C LEU A 723 11.34 2.94 20.59
N MET A 724 12.44 2.21 20.80
CA MET A 724 13.73 2.43 20.12
C MET A 724 13.74 2.08 18.62
N GLY A 725 12.70 1.41 18.12
CA GLY A 725 12.44 1.19 16.69
C GLY A 725 11.75 2.37 16.01
N MET A 726 11.24 3.34 16.79
CA MET A 726 10.66 4.60 16.29
C MET A 726 11.73 5.72 16.16
N LEU A 727 13.01 5.38 16.28
CA LEU A 727 14.17 6.25 16.08
C LEU A 727 14.90 5.82 14.81
N ASP A 728 14.98 6.69 13.80
CA ASP A 728 15.89 6.48 12.67
C ASP A 728 17.33 6.71 13.15
N ARG A 729 18.12 5.63 13.14
CA ARG A 729 19.52 5.62 13.57
C ARG A 729 20.51 5.78 12.41
N SER A 730 20.04 5.67 11.17
CA SER A 730 20.88 5.52 9.97
C SER A 730 21.48 6.84 9.49
N SER A 731 20.81 7.95 9.77
CA SER A 731 20.97 9.26 9.11
C SER A 731 22.01 10.21 9.71
N VAL A 732 22.68 9.85 10.81
CA VAL A 732 23.60 10.76 11.52
C VAL A 732 24.99 10.16 11.72
N GLY A 733 26.02 10.89 11.29
CA GLY A 733 27.42 10.50 11.43
C GLY A 733 28.06 10.91 12.76
N ASP A 734 27.87 12.15 13.22
CA ASP A 734 28.50 12.63 14.46
C ASP A 734 27.90 11.93 15.70
N PRO A 735 28.75 11.40 16.60
CA PRO A 735 28.26 10.77 17.81
C PRO A 735 27.45 11.72 18.72
N VAL A 736 27.92 12.95 18.95
CA VAL A 736 27.26 13.90 19.89
C VAL A 736 25.89 14.33 19.37
N ASP A 737 25.76 14.44 18.05
CA ASP A 737 24.47 14.61 17.37
C ASP A 737 23.53 13.42 17.62
N ARG A 738 23.99 12.16 17.45
CA ARG A 738 23.19 10.96 17.77
C ARG A 738 22.67 10.97 19.21
N LEU A 739 23.52 11.33 20.17
CA LEU A 739 23.15 11.44 21.59
C LEU A 739 22.10 12.54 21.80
N THR A 740 22.26 13.70 21.15
CA THR A 740 21.27 14.79 21.20
C THR A 740 19.91 14.34 20.66
N LEU A 741 19.90 13.63 19.54
CA LEU A 741 18.68 13.12 18.90
C LEU A 741 18.03 12.00 19.71
N LEU A 742 18.80 11.09 20.31
CA LEU A 742 18.28 10.07 21.22
C LEU A 742 17.59 10.71 22.43
N LYS A 743 18.18 11.74 23.05
CA LYS A 743 17.53 12.47 24.16
C LYS A 743 16.22 13.12 23.74
N ASN A 744 16.17 13.72 22.54
CA ASN A 744 14.95 14.33 22.02
C ASN A 744 13.87 13.29 21.69
N HIS A 745 14.28 12.16 21.09
CA HIS A 745 13.41 11.02 20.81
C HIS A 745 12.76 10.48 22.08
N LEU A 746 13.54 10.24 23.14
CA LEU A 746 13.04 9.71 24.41
C LEU A 746 11.95 10.60 25.03
N ILE A 747 12.14 11.93 24.99
CA ILE A 747 11.15 12.91 25.48
C ILE A 747 9.87 12.90 24.63
N LEU A 748 9.97 12.65 23.32
CA LEU A 748 8.82 12.57 22.43
C LEU A 748 8.04 11.26 22.65
N VAL A 749 8.72 10.12 22.81
CA VAL A 749 8.04 8.85 23.06
C VAL A 749 7.48 8.74 24.48
N GLU A 750 8.10 9.38 25.48
CA GLU A 750 7.52 9.55 26.83
C GLU A 750 6.19 10.32 26.78
N LYS A 751 6.14 11.41 26.01
CA LYS A 751 4.92 12.23 25.85
C LYS A 751 3.85 11.54 24.99
N ALA A 752 4.24 10.73 24.02
CA ALA A 752 3.32 10.00 23.14
C ALA A 752 2.75 8.72 23.81
N TYR A 753 3.61 7.97 24.51
CA TYR A 753 3.35 6.63 25.05
C TYR A 753 3.81 6.54 26.53
N PRO A 754 3.19 7.29 27.45
CA PRO A 754 3.67 7.40 28.82
C PRO A 754 3.63 6.08 29.59
N VAL A 755 2.64 5.21 29.34
CA VAL A 755 2.51 3.91 30.04
C VAL A 755 3.56 2.93 29.54
N SER A 756 3.78 2.87 28.23
CA SER A 756 4.81 2.05 27.57
C SER A 756 6.21 2.49 27.95
N TYR A 757 6.45 3.82 28.01
CA TYR A 757 7.72 4.39 28.45
C TYR A 757 8.03 4.01 29.90
N ALA A 758 7.09 4.25 30.81
CA ALA A 758 7.24 3.92 32.24
C ALA A 758 7.36 2.41 32.54
N ALA A 759 6.71 1.56 31.74
CA ALA A 759 6.82 0.10 31.85
C ALA A 759 8.06 -0.50 31.17
N SER A 760 8.72 0.25 30.28
CA SER A 760 9.99 -0.14 29.67
C SER A 760 11.19 0.15 30.59
N ARG A 761 12.35 -0.43 30.27
CA ARG A 761 13.63 -0.05 30.93
C ARG A 761 14.37 1.06 30.20
N ILE A 762 13.74 1.72 29.22
CA ILE A 762 14.42 2.57 28.24
C ILE A 762 15.16 3.75 28.89
N ALA A 763 14.65 4.32 29.99
CA ALA A 763 15.34 5.39 30.72
C ALA A 763 16.71 4.95 31.27
N GLY A 764 16.76 3.75 31.87
CA GLY A 764 18.00 3.16 32.39
C GLY A 764 18.93 2.64 31.29
N VAL A 765 18.39 2.07 30.22
CA VAL A 765 19.23 1.61 29.08
C VAL A 765 19.78 2.79 28.29
N ALA A 766 19.01 3.87 28.11
CA ALA A 766 19.49 5.09 27.48
C ALA A 766 20.68 5.67 28.25
N LEU A 767 20.58 5.82 29.57
CA LEU A 767 21.71 6.25 30.42
C LEU A 767 22.95 5.36 30.18
N ASN A 768 22.81 4.03 30.25
CA ASN A 768 23.90 3.09 30.01
C ASN A 768 24.52 3.17 28.60
N VAL A 769 23.70 3.37 27.56
CA VAL A 769 24.18 3.52 26.17
C VAL A 769 24.92 4.85 26.00
N LEU A 770 24.44 5.91 26.66
CA LEU A 770 25.09 7.22 26.66
C LEU A 770 26.41 7.21 27.44
N GLU A 771 26.48 6.55 28.60
CA GLU A 771 27.72 6.40 29.37
C GLU A 771 28.76 5.56 28.61
N LYS A 772 28.38 4.40 28.07
CA LYS A 772 29.32 3.48 27.39
C LYS A 772 29.81 3.99 26.03
N SER A 773 29.04 4.87 25.38
CA SER A 773 29.45 5.47 24.09
C SER A 773 30.40 6.67 24.27
N TYR A 774 30.48 7.24 25.48
CA TYR A 774 31.32 8.40 25.81
C TYR A 774 32.00 8.21 27.18
N PRO A 775 33.08 7.42 27.27
CA PRO A 775 34.03 7.60 28.36
C PRO A 775 34.48 9.07 28.36
N ASP A 776 34.48 9.71 29.52
CA ASP A 776 34.65 11.15 29.63
C ASP A 776 36.00 11.56 28.98
N LYS A 777 36.01 12.71 28.30
CA LYS A 777 37.25 13.25 27.74
C LYS A 777 38.25 13.63 28.82
N ALA A 778 37.82 13.75 30.08
CA ALA A 778 38.68 13.80 31.26
C ALA A 778 39.68 12.63 31.30
N ASP A 779 39.20 11.38 31.26
CA ASP A 779 40.04 10.17 31.41
C ASP A 779 41.10 10.04 30.31
N ARG A 780 40.79 10.51 29.09
CA ARG A 780 41.74 10.49 27.97
C ARG A 780 42.87 11.51 28.08
N LYS A 781 42.76 12.55 28.91
CA LYS A 781 43.91 13.42 29.20
C LYS A 781 44.96 12.69 30.03
N ASP A 782 44.54 11.89 31.01
CA ASP A 782 45.47 11.21 31.91
C ASP A 782 46.17 10.01 31.25
N GLU A 783 45.51 9.27 30.34
CA GLU A 783 46.21 8.29 29.49
C GLU A 783 47.24 8.94 28.54
N ALA A 784 46.92 10.11 27.96
CA ALA A 784 47.81 10.82 27.05
C ALA A 784 49.01 11.46 27.77
N VAL A 785 48.82 11.95 29.00
CA VAL A 785 49.90 12.46 29.87
C VAL A 785 50.73 11.30 30.44
N GLY A 786 50.10 10.18 30.81
CA GLY A 786 50.77 8.98 31.30
C GLY A 786 51.71 8.34 30.27
N LYS A 787 51.31 8.28 28.99
CA LYS A 787 52.17 7.74 27.91
C LYS A 787 53.38 8.62 27.59
N LYS A 788 53.37 9.93 27.89
CA LYS A 788 54.54 10.82 27.73
C LYS A 788 55.56 10.75 28.88
N ARG A 789 55.27 10.02 29.97
CA ARG A 789 56.17 9.88 31.14
C ARG A 789 56.91 8.53 31.22
N LYS A 790 56.91 7.72 30.15
CA LYS A 790 57.63 6.43 30.09
C LYS A 790 58.73 6.36 29.01
N THR A 791 59.11 7.50 28.43
CA THR A 791 60.28 7.65 27.56
C THR A 791 60.96 8.98 27.87
N GLY A 792 61.87 8.94 28.85
CA GLY A 792 62.60 10.09 29.41
C GLY A 792 63.36 9.65 30.64
#